data_AF-A0A944C5V2-F1
#
_entry.id   AF-A0A944C5V2-F1
#
_cell.length_a   1.000
_cell.length_b   1.000
_cell.length_c   1.000
_cell.angle_alpha   90.00
_cell.angle_beta   90.00
_cell.angle_gamma   90.00
#
_symmetry.space_group_name_H-M   'P 1'
#
loop_
_entity.id
_entity.type
_entity.pdbx_description
1 polymer ?
#
loop_
_entity_poly.entity_id
_entity_poly.type
_entity_poly.pdbx_seq_one_letter_code
_entity_poly.pdbx_strand_id
1 'polypeptide(L)'
;MLTPDMNRYNEGFSGRDTVNFYFGIIANVQDMVEQNQLLNDLRSDLATVSTYSSDTISDIINYNRQPNGENGLLNRAAYYKVINQCNFYLSRVDTLAQKNDMQYMKKEFAQVVNIRAWVYMQLVQTYGRVPFISKPVNDSNTGWETNPEAWATADNLVDLLKKDLEAANRIEHDTKYGGYPAYGQLDTKTGFTVNTSYLLFYSDLILGDLYLLRGRGVAGESSSDYVKAASYYYHFLKERAQDKGHVVTSTRASITKHEEQGTDIYSYTGNADSWMNLFANTSSLQANENITVIPSSANGQSGHKILSQAAQIYGFDMTSTISGGQVSVGLYGNLRSRQVEPSEAYLQLSAAQNYANVDKYSDTGNDLEWEYYEGAGDARIYATAPTYRVTNGTGNERFIMKDAPKGKFKFYKSVYRLRQVYLRYAEAINRAGYPRLAFAVLRNGLAKKKFPKGLLAEVDVNSIDTENKTFKYIYSLDSCEQNNAINYIGVDELRRMEKDPMYATYLDFGYAASTGDYWTNNGIHEAGCGLSTVEDSLYSYDEAVVNRVADELVRTEGLSASAAVKRARQIVIKEGEGGEGGEGGEGGEGGSGTVIPDLSDYTDITPEPTLPDPMEINAVETMIADELALEMAFEGTRMFDLIRLALHKNNDSFLPADYGTNWLAWKIARRNEPLAPYAEPRVMDGALYNKLLNPENWYIRNPEY
;
A
#
# COMPACT_ATOMS: atom_id res chain seq x y z
N MET A 1 29.35 -8.03 12.30
CA MET A 1 29.38 -8.50 10.89
C MET A 1 28.64 -7.52 9.97
N LEU A 2 28.98 -6.21 9.98
CA LEU A 2 28.68 -5.34 8.83
C LEU A 2 29.65 -5.60 7.67
N THR A 3 30.66 -6.41 7.94
CA THR A 3 31.62 -6.99 7.03
C THR A 3 30.92 -7.81 5.97
N PRO A 4 30.91 -7.36 4.72
CA PRO A 4 30.42 -8.20 3.65
C PRO A 4 31.48 -9.25 3.27
N ASP A 5 31.02 -10.43 2.84
CA ASP A 5 31.89 -11.55 2.48
C ASP A 5 32.86 -11.15 1.35
N MET A 6 34.14 -10.98 1.68
CA MET A 6 35.14 -10.34 0.81
C MET A 6 35.51 -11.16 -0.44
N ASN A 7 35.07 -12.41 -0.52
CA ASN A 7 35.48 -13.35 -1.57
C ASN A 7 34.87 -13.08 -2.97
N ARG A 8 34.04 -12.04 -3.15
CA ARG A 8 33.38 -11.70 -4.43
C ARG A 8 33.31 -10.19 -4.72
N TYR A 9 34.33 -9.42 -4.37
CA TYR A 9 34.44 -8.02 -4.82
C TYR A 9 35.17 -7.92 -6.16
N ASN A 10 34.61 -7.17 -7.10
CA ASN A 10 35.33 -6.74 -8.30
C ASN A 10 36.28 -5.60 -7.92
N GLU A 11 37.47 -5.93 -7.41
CA GLU A 11 38.52 -4.96 -7.04
C GLU A 11 39.13 -4.21 -8.26
N GLY A 12 38.64 -4.46 -9.49
CA GLY A 12 39.14 -3.89 -10.74
C GLY A 12 38.17 -2.98 -11.51
N PHE A 13 37.10 -2.45 -10.89
CA PHE A 13 36.15 -1.61 -11.61
C PHE A 13 36.79 -0.28 -12.07
N SER A 14 37.03 -0.18 -13.38
CA SER A 14 37.66 0.96 -14.04
C SER A 14 36.71 2.15 -14.32
N GLY A 15 35.45 2.05 -13.88
CA GLY A 15 34.40 3.03 -14.21
C GLY A 15 33.85 2.92 -15.63
N ARG A 16 34.35 2.00 -16.46
CA ARG A 16 33.98 1.87 -17.89
C ARG A 16 33.00 0.72 -18.23
N ASP A 17 32.91 -0.32 -17.39
CA ASP A 17 31.99 -1.46 -17.58
C ASP A 17 30.85 -1.45 -16.54
N THR A 18 29.97 -0.45 -16.66
CA THR A 18 29.02 -0.04 -15.60
C THR A 18 27.73 -0.85 -15.57
N VAL A 19 27.27 -1.33 -16.73
CA VAL A 19 26.04 -2.13 -16.85
C VAL A 19 26.19 -3.46 -16.10
N ASN A 20 27.32 -4.15 -16.26
CA ASN A 20 27.61 -5.39 -15.54
C ASN A 20 27.69 -5.15 -14.02
N PHE A 21 28.27 -4.03 -13.59
CA PHE A 21 28.31 -3.68 -12.16
C PHE A 21 26.90 -3.42 -11.62
N TYR A 22 26.06 -2.67 -12.34
CA TYR A 22 24.67 -2.43 -11.99
C TYR A 22 23.87 -3.75 -11.85
N PHE A 23 24.00 -4.67 -12.80
CA PHE A 23 23.40 -6.00 -12.67
C PHE A 23 23.97 -6.81 -11.50
N GLY A 24 25.26 -6.64 -11.18
CA GLY A 24 25.87 -7.19 -9.97
C GLY A 24 25.24 -6.65 -8.69
N ILE A 25 24.87 -5.36 -8.64
CA ILE A 25 24.10 -4.78 -7.53
C ILE A 25 22.73 -5.43 -7.42
N ILE A 26 21.99 -5.58 -8.53
CA ILE A 26 20.68 -6.26 -8.54
C ILE A 26 20.81 -7.72 -8.07
N ALA A 27 21.86 -8.43 -8.49
CA ALA A 27 22.13 -9.79 -8.03
C ALA A 27 22.34 -9.83 -6.51
N ASN A 28 23.00 -8.83 -5.91
CA ASN A 28 23.12 -8.75 -4.46
C ASN A 28 21.79 -8.43 -3.75
N VAL A 29 20.82 -7.78 -4.42
CA VAL A 29 19.46 -7.60 -3.86
C VAL A 29 18.75 -8.95 -3.73
N GLN A 30 19.01 -9.93 -4.61
CA GLN A 30 18.48 -11.29 -4.50
C GLN A 30 18.86 -11.95 -3.16
N ASP A 31 20.01 -11.58 -2.57
CA ASP A 31 20.47 -12.16 -1.32
C ASP A 31 19.57 -11.80 -0.13
N MET A 32 18.94 -10.62 -0.16
CA MET A 32 18.16 -10.06 0.96
C MET A 32 16.64 -10.00 0.72
N VAL A 33 16.15 -10.08 -0.52
CA VAL A 33 14.73 -9.80 -0.82
C VAL A 33 13.74 -10.77 -0.15
N GLU A 34 14.05 -12.08 -0.11
CA GLU A 34 13.18 -13.06 0.57
C GLU A 34 13.20 -12.91 2.08
N GLN A 35 14.37 -12.62 2.64
CA GLN A 35 14.51 -12.35 4.07
C GLN A 35 13.67 -11.14 4.46
N ASN A 36 13.75 -10.06 3.69
CA ASN A 36 12.95 -8.86 3.90
C ASN A 36 11.45 -9.16 3.85
N GLN A 37 11.02 -9.95 2.86
CA GLN A 37 9.62 -10.34 2.73
C GLN A 37 9.14 -11.14 3.95
N LEU A 38 9.87 -12.20 4.30
CA LEU A 38 9.52 -13.11 5.39
C LEU A 38 9.48 -12.40 6.73
N LEU A 39 10.48 -11.58 7.07
CA LEU A 39 10.48 -10.86 8.35
C LEU A 39 9.27 -9.95 8.52
N ASN A 40 8.73 -9.42 7.42
CA ASN A 40 7.54 -8.58 7.44
C ASN A 40 6.25 -9.36 7.59
N ASP A 41 6.13 -10.50 6.92
CA ASP A 41 4.92 -11.31 7.00
C ASP A 41 4.84 -12.01 8.37
N LEU A 42 5.93 -12.66 8.79
CA LEU A 42 6.00 -13.47 10.01
C LEU A 42 5.77 -12.68 11.30
N ARG A 43 6.16 -11.40 11.32
CA ARG A 43 6.04 -10.56 12.52
C ARG A 43 4.72 -9.79 12.56
N SER A 44 3.98 -9.76 11.45
CA SER A 44 2.72 -9.04 11.37
C SER A 44 1.53 -9.77 11.99
N ASP A 45 0.34 -9.21 11.82
CA ASP A 45 -0.95 -9.82 12.13
C ASP A 45 -1.43 -10.82 11.08
N LEU A 46 -0.68 -11.11 10.00
CA LEU A 46 -1.10 -12.01 8.91
C LEU A 46 -0.77 -13.49 9.10
N ALA A 47 0.23 -13.81 9.92
CA ALA A 47 0.82 -15.13 9.99
C ALA A 47 0.87 -15.65 11.43
N THR A 48 0.76 -16.97 11.58
CA THR A 48 0.94 -17.66 12.85
C THR A 48 1.75 -18.94 12.66
N VAL A 49 2.23 -19.51 13.77
CA VAL A 49 2.98 -20.76 13.79
C VAL A 49 2.08 -21.93 13.42
N SER A 50 2.64 -22.93 12.75
CA SER A 50 2.02 -24.23 12.52
C SER A 50 2.48 -25.24 13.57
N THR A 51 1.90 -26.44 13.55
CA THR A 51 2.40 -27.59 14.34
C THR A 51 3.80 -28.08 13.92
N TYR A 52 4.33 -27.61 12.78
CA TYR A 52 5.63 -28.02 12.23
C TYR A 52 6.63 -26.84 12.16
N SER A 53 6.32 -25.71 12.81
CA SER A 53 7.25 -24.59 12.91
C SER A 53 8.55 -25.02 13.60
N SER A 54 9.69 -24.62 13.02
CA SER A 54 10.94 -24.65 13.77
C SER A 54 10.92 -23.63 14.90
N ASP A 55 11.72 -23.86 15.95
CA ASP A 55 11.92 -22.91 17.04
C ASP A 55 12.34 -21.53 16.51
N THR A 56 13.18 -21.52 15.47
CA THR A 56 13.64 -20.31 14.77
C THR A 56 12.50 -19.47 14.19
N ILE A 57 11.54 -20.10 13.52
CA ILE A 57 10.37 -19.39 12.97
C ILE A 57 9.41 -18.99 14.09
N SER A 58 9.19 -19.88 15.06
CA SER A 58 8.36 -19.60 16.23
C SER A 58 8.85 -18.39 17.01
N ASP A 59 10.16 -18.27 17.20
CA ASP A 59 10.77 -17.15 17.92
C ASP A 59 10.62 -15.81 17.17
N ILE A 60 10.70 -15.81 15.83
CA ILE A 60 10.41 -14.61 15.04
C ILE A 60 8.95 -14.16 15.23
N ILE A 61 7.99 -15.08 15.07
CA ILE A 61 6.54 -14.80 15.15
C ILE A 61 6.15 -14.35 16.56
N ASN A 62 6.74 -14.97 17.59
CA ASN A 62 6.45 -14.69 18.99
C ASN A 62 7.36 -13.61 19.60
N TYR A 63 8.13 -12.89 18.77
CA TYR A 63 8.99 -11.79 19.18
C TYR A 63 10.06 -12.18 20.22
N ASN A 64 10.45 -13.45 20.28
CA ASN A 64 11.50 -13.91 21.18
C ASN A 64 12.84 -13.44 20.63
N ARG A 65 13.52 -12.56 21.39
CA ARG A 65 14.77 -11.94 20.96
C ARG A 65 15.91 -12.94 21.03
N GLN A 66 16.17 -13.63 19.92
CA GLN A 66 17.34 -14.49 19.77
C GLN A 66 18.63 -13.66 19.70
N PRO A 67 19.77 -14.17 20.21
CA PRO A 67 21.08 -13.60 19.94
C PRO A 67 21.35 -13.51 18.43
N ASN A 68 22.07 -12.48 18.00
CA ASN A 68 22.38 -12.28 16.58
C ASN A 68 23.26 -13.42 16.01
N GLY A 69 22.90 -13.92 14.83
CA GLY A 69 23.74 -14.85 14.05
C GLY A 69 23.39 -16.33 14.12
N GLU A 70 22.55 -16.77 15.06
CA GLU A 70 22.06 -18.16 15.10
C GLU A 70 20.98 -18.43 14.03
N ASN A 71 20.31 -17.38 13.56
CA ASN A 71 19.27 -17.44 12.54
C ASN A 71 19.66 -16.62 11.30
N GLY A 72 19.79 -17.30 10.15
CA GLY A 72 20.11 -16.66 8.87
C GLY A 72 19.11 -15.59 8.42
N LEU A 73 17.85 -15.66 8.86
CA LEU A 73 16.81 -14.66 8.57
C LEU A 73 17.01 -13.35 9.35
N LEU A 74 17.79 -13.34 10.43
CA LEU A 74 18.02 -12.14 11.25
C LEU A 74 19.29 -11.38 10.85
N ASN A 75 20.06 -11.91 9.89
CA ASN A 75 21.35 -11.34 9.52
C ASN A 75 21.19 -10.18 8.53
N ARG A 76 21.63 -8.98 8.92
CA ARG A 76 21.60 -7.80 8.05
C ARG A 76 22.79 -7.64 7.09
N ALA A 77 23.77 -8.55 7.10
CA ALA A 77 24.97 -8.44 6.26
C ALA A 77 24.65 -8.34 4.77
N ALA A 78 23.61 -9.02 4.30
CA ALA A 78 23.17 -8.96 2.90
C ALA A 78 22.73 -7.54 2.47
N TYR A 79 22.11 -6.77 3.36
CA TYR A 79 21.71 -5.39 3.09
C TYR A 79 22.93 -4.48 2.94
N TYR A 80 23.88 -4.57 3.88
CA TYR A 80 25.11 -3.78 3.84
C TYR A 80 26.04 -4.16 2.70
N LYS A 81 25.99 -5.42 2.23
CA LYS A 81 26.64 -5.84 0.99
C LYS A 81 26.11 -5.05 -0.20
N VAL A 82 24.79 -4.89 -0.36
CA VAL A 82 24.20 -4.08 -1.44
C VAL A 82 24.63 -2.62 -1.31
N ILE A 83 24.50 -2.04 -0.11
CA ILE A 83 24.89 -0.65 0.16
C ILE A 83 26.35 -0.40 -0.19
N ASN A 84 27.25 -1.28 0.22
CA ASN A 84 28.68 -1.12 -0.05
C ASN A 84 28.96 -1.15 -1.55
N GLN A 85 28.30 -2.05 -2.30
CA GLN A 85 28.42 -2.12 -3.76
C GLN A 85 27.90 -0.86 -4.45
N CYS A 86 26.76 -0.31 -3.99
CA CYS A 86 26.29 1.00 -4.44
C CYS A 86 27.34 2.09 -4.14
N ASN A 87 27.92 2.13 -2.94
CA ASN A 87 28.94 3.12 -2.59
C ASN A 87 30.19 3.00 -3.48
N PHE A 88 30.65 1.78 -3.76
CA PHE A 88 31.75 1.51 -4.69
C PHE A 88 31.45 2.08 -6.08
N TYR A 89 30.27 1.80 -6.61
CA TYR A 89 29.83 2.33 -7.91
C TYR A 89 29.80 3.86 -7.91
N LEU A 90 29.12 4.47 -6.93
CA LEU A 90 28.93 5.91 -6.83
C LEU A 90 30.23 6.68 -6.60
N SER A 91 31.23 6.06 -5.97
CA SER A 91 32.56 6.65 -5.79
C SER A 91 33.42 6.73 -7.07
N ARG A 92 33.06 5.96 -8.11
CA ARG A 92 33.88 5.78 -9.32
C ARG A 92 33.18 6.16 -10.62
N VAL A 93 31.85 6.24 -10.62
CA VAL A 93 31.07 6.56 -11.83
C VAL A 93 31.35 7.99 -12.30
N ASP A 94 31.73 8.12 -13.56
CA ASP A 94 31.89 9.42 -14.22
C ASP A 94 30.59 9.78 -14.97
N THR A 95 29.73 10.56 -14.32
CA THR A 95 28.46 11.05 -14.91
C THR A 95 28.65 12.02 -16.08
N LEU A 96 29.88 12.50 -16.31
CA LEU A 96 30.23 13.36 -17.44
C LEU A 96 30.75 12.56 -18.64
N ALA A 97 30.97 11.25 -18.51
CA ALA A 97 31.40 10.41 -19.60
C ALA A 97 30.37 10.43 -20.74
N GLN A 98 30.84 10.74 -21.96
CA GLN A 98 30.00 10.89 -23.14
C GLN A 98 30.31 9.86 -24.23
N LYS A 99 29.27 9.43 -24.93
CA LYS A 99 29.36 8.70 -26.20
C LYS A 99 28.26 9.21 -27.12
N ASN A 100 28.62 9.64 -28.33
CA ASN A 100 27.70 10.28 -29.29
C ASN A 100 26.90 11.43 -28.63
N ASP A 101 27.59 12.34 -27.95
CA ASP A 101 27.04 13.49 -27.19
C ASP A 101 26.07 13.17 -26.04
N MET A 102 25.79 11.88 -25.78
CA MET A 102 24.96 11.45 -24.65
C MET A 102 25.81 11.09 -23.43
N GLN A 103 25.43 11.63 -22.26
CA GLN A 103 25.99 11.28 -20.96
C GLN A 103 25.43 9.94 -20.48
N TYR A 104 25.98 8.86 -21.00
CA TYR A 104 25.40 7.52 -20.92
C TYR A 104 25.40 6.92 -19.50
N MET A 105 26.17 7.47 -18.55
CA MET A 105 26.29 6.95 -17.18
C MET A 105 25.24 7.47 -16.20
N LYS A 106 24.51 8.54 -16.56
CA LYS A 106 23.58 9.20 -15.64
C LYS A 106 22.42 8.31 -15.23
N LYS A 107 21.96 7.46 -16.15
CA LYS A 107 20.80 6.59 -15.92
C LYS A 107 21.09 5.52 -14.87
N GLU A 108 22.24 4.85 -14.98
CA GLU A 108 22.71 3.85 -14.03
C GLU A 108 23.05 4.51 -12.68
N PHE A 109 23.62 5.72 -12.69
CA PHE A 109 23.81 6.50 -11.46
C PHE A 109 22.50 6.70 -10.71
N ALA A 110 21.44 7.15 -11.38
CA ALA A 110 20.12 7.35 -10.76
C ALA A 110 19.58 6.04 -10.15
N GLN A 111 19.68 4.93 -10.88
CA GLN A 111 19.23 3.62 -10.38
C GLN A 111 20.03 3.13 -9.17
N VAL A 112 21.35 3.33 -9.15
CA VAL A 112 22.20 2.92 -8.01
C VAL A 112 21.91 3.77 -6.77
N VAL A 113 21.63 5.07 -6.93
CA VAL A 113 21.14 5.93 -5.84
C VAL A 113 19.83 5.39 -5.29
N ASN A 114 18.87 5.07 -6.16
CA ASN A 114 17.56 4.56 -5.78
C ASN A 114 17.64 3.21 -5.05
N ILE A 115 18.41 2.25 -5.58
CA ILE A 115 18.61 0.95 -4.91
C ILE A 115 19.23 1.16 -3.51
N ARG A 116 20.24 2.02 -3.38
CA ARG A 116 20.86 2.29 -2.07
C ARG A 116 19.85 2.87 -1.08
N ALA A 117 19.05 3.83 -1.52
CA ALA A 117 18.02 4.46 -0.69
C ALA A 117 16.92 3.45 -0.28
N TRP A 118 16.44 2.64 -1.22
CA TRP A 118 15.46 1.59 -0.94
C TRP A 118 15.98 0.58 0.08
N VAL A 119 17.23 0.10 -0.06
CA VAL A 119 17.83 -0.85 0.91
C VAL A 119 17.97 -0.23 2.29
N TYR A 120 18.35 1.04 2.41
CA TYR A 120 18.38 1.74 3.69
C TYR A 120 16.99 1.86 4.33
N MET A 121 15.97 2.13 3.52
CA MET A 121 14.59 2.17 3.99
C MET A 121 14.17 0.79 4.53
N GLN A 122 14.44 -0.29 3.81
CA GLN A 122 14.15 -1.66 4.28
C GLN A 122 14.89 -1.98 5.59
N LEU A 123 16.15 -1.57 5.72
CA LEU A 123 16.94 -1.72 6.96
C LEU A 123 16.33 -0.97 8.13
N VAL A 124 15.99 0.31 7.96
CA VAL A 124 15.41 1.14 9.02
C VAL A 124 14.05 0.58 9.45
N GLN A 125 13.22 0.14 8.51
CA GLN A 125 11.92 -0.44 8.84
C GLN A 125 12.05 -1.79 9.57
N THR A 126 13.11 -2.57 9.29
CA THR A 126 13.34 -3.88 9.93
C THR A 126 14.04 -3.78 11.29
N TYR A 127 15.08 -2.95 11.39
CA TYR A 127 16.03 -2.89 12.53
C TYR A 127 15.92 -1.58 13.32
N GLY A 128 15.04 -0.66 12.93
CA GLY A 128 14.83 0.63 13.58
C GLY A 128 15.99 1.58 13.30
N ARG A 129 16.95 1.63 14.23
CA ARG A 129 18.14 2.49 14.13
C ARG A 129 19.33 1.70 13.61
N VAL A 130 19.93 2.17 12.51
CA VAL A 130 21.05 1.48 11.85
C VAL A 130 22.22 2.42 11.50
N PRO A 131 23.46 1.93 11.42
CA PRO A 131 24.59 2.70 10.91
C PRO A 131 24.39 3.21 9.48
N PHE A 132 24.59 4.50 9.24
CA PHE A 132 24.54 5.09 7.91
C PHE A 132 25.95 5.23 7.32
N ILE A 133 26.19 4.49 6.23
CA ILE A 133 27.46 4.35 5.53
C ILE A 133 27.29 4.82 4.08
N SER A 134 27.90 5.96 3.75
CA SER A 134 27.82 6.57 2.41
C SER A 134 29.07 6.37 1.56
N LYS A 135 30.18 5.90 2.18
CA LYS A 135 31.49 5.70 1.54
C LYS A 135 31.79 4.21 1.34
N PRO A 136 32.61 3.83 0.35
CA PRO A 136 33.04 2.45 0.17
C PRO A 136 33.85 1.93 1.37
N VAL A 137 33.56 0.71 1.78
CA VAL A 137 34.30 -0.05 2.79
C VAL A 137 35.22 -1.03 2.09
N ASN A 138 36.54 -0.90 2.32
CA ASN A 138 37.58 -1.74 1.70
C ASN A 138 38.18 -2.78 2.66
N ASP A 139 37.86 -2.71 3.96
CA ASP A 139 38.37 -3.65 4.97
C ASP A 139 37.31 -3.96 6.02
N SER A 140 37.59 -4.96 6.85
CA SER A 140 36.63 -5.49 7.81
C SER A 140 36.50 -4.71 9.11
N ASN A 141 37.38 -3.73 9.37
CA ASN A 141 37.62 -3.17 10.69
C ASN A 141 37.38 -1.65 10.73
N THR A 142 36.30 -1.19 10.09
CA THR A 142 36.00 0.25 10.00
C THR A 142 35.57 0.87 11.33
N GLY A 143 35.04 0.08 12.27
CA GLY A 143 34.45 0.55 13.53
C GLY A 143 33.10 1.26 13.35
N TRP A 144 32.57 1.28 12.12
CA TRP A 144 31.29 1.92 11.79
C TRP A 144 30.09 1.17 12.36
N GLU A 145 30.31 -0.09 12.78
CA GLU A 145 29.41 -0.85 13.63
C GLU A 145 28.91 -0.07 14.84
N THR A 146 29.84 0.54 15.56
CA THR A 146 29.61 1.19 16.86
C THR A 146 29.67 2.72 16.76
N ASN A 147 30.38 3.25 15.77
CA ASN A 147 30.56 4.70 15.58
C ASN A 147 30.52 5.11 14.10
N PRO A 148 29.34 5.05 13.46
CA PRO A 148 29.17 5.51 12.08
C PRO A 148 29.17 7.04 11.98
N GLU A 149 29.37 7.56 10.76
CA GLU A 149 29.28 9.01 10.49
C GLU A 149 27.90 9.58 10.86
N ALA A 150 26.84 8.79 10.68
CA ALA A 150 25.49 9.10 11.12
C ALA A 150 24.73 7.83 11.47
N TRP A 151 23.66 8.00 12.26
CA TRP A 151 22.68 6.95 12.50
C TRP A 151 21.43 7.22 11.67
N ALA A 152 20.99 6.24 10.90
CA ALA A 152 19.74 6.30 10.15
C ALA A 152 18.57 5.76 11.00
N THR A 153 17.46 6.48 10.95
CA THR A 153 16.20 6.22 11.66
C THR A 153 15.04 6.67 10.77
N ALA A 154 13.80 6.25 11.06
CA ALA A 154 12.62 6.72 10.33
C ALA A 154 12.52 8.25 10.30
N ASP A 155 12.96 8.91 11.37
CA ASP A 155 12.90 10.37 11.56
C ASP A 155 13.85 11.20 10.68
N ASN A 156 14.99 10.64 10.28
CA ASN A 156 16.04 11.40 9.60
C ASN A 156 16.47 10.79 8.26
N LEU A 157 15.99 9.59 7.91
CA LEU A 157 16.44 8.87 6.74
C LEU A 157 16.21 9.66 5.44
N VAL A 158 15.05 10.30 5.30
CA VAL A 158 14.77 11.16 4.14
C VAL A 158 15.76 12.32 4.04
N ASP A 159 16.16 12.93 5.15
CA ASP A 159 17.11 14.05 5.13
C ASP A 159 18.53 13.59 4.75
N LEU A 160 18.91 12.37 5.12
CA LEU A 160 20.18 11.75 4.75
C LEU A 160 20.26 11.40 3.26
N LEU A 161 19.12 11.09 2.62
CA LEU A 161 19.07 10.56 1.25
C LEU A 161 18.54 11.53 0.20
N LYS A 162 17.72 12.53 0.58
CA LYS A 162 16.94 13.36 -0.36
C LYS A 162 17.79 14.07 -1.40
N LYS A 163 18.97 14.57 -1.03
CA LYS A 163 19.83 15.32 -1.96
C LYS A 163 20.20 14.48 -3.19
N ASP A 164 20.61 13.24 -2.97
CA ASP A 164 21.01 12.33 -4.04
C ASP A 164 19.77 11.84 -4.80
N LEU A 165 18.68 11.54 -4.09
CA LEU A 165 17.40 11.11 -4.69
C LEU A 165 16.78 12.18 -5.59
N GLU A 166 16.78 13.45 -5.19
CA GLU A 166 16.29 14.56 -6.02
C GLU A 166 17.18 14.75 -7.27
N ALA A 167 18.48 14.47 -7.17
CA ALA A 167 19.36 14.46 -8.33
C ALA A 167 19.06 13.29 -9.28
N ALA A 168 18.80 12.10 -8.74
CA ALA A 168 18.36 10.94 -9.49
C ALA A 168 17.00 11.20 -10.18
N ASN A 169 16.03 11.76 -9.45
CA ASN A 169 14.70 12.10 -9.94
C ASN A 169 14.76 13.07 -11.13
N ARG A 170 15.58 14.13 -11.05
CA ARG A 170 15.79 15.04 -12.19
C ARG A 170 16.38 14.34 -13.41
N ILE A 171 17.25 13.34 -13.22
CA ILE A 171 17.83 12.57 -14.32
C ILE A 171 16.76 11.69 -14.97
N GLU A 172 15.91 11.05 -14.17
CA GLU A 172 14.84 10.16 -14.64
C GLU A 172 13.81 10.91 -15.51
N HIS A 173 13.50 12.15 -15.14
CA HIS A 173 12.47 12.98 -15.77
C HIS A 173 12.99 13.92 -16.87
N ASP A 174 14.31 14.06 -17.02
CA ASP A 174 14.89 14.89 -18.07
C ASP A 174 15.05 14.11 -19.39
N THR A 175 14.26 14.52 -20.39
CA THR A 175 14.25 13.95 -21.75
C THR A 175 15.62 14.06 -22.44
N LYS A 176 16.48 15.00 -22.05
CA LYS A 176 17.85 15.15 -22.55
C LYS A 176 18.73 13.95 -22.23
N TYR A 177 18.44 13.24 -21.14
CA TYR A 177 19.21 12.06 -20.73
C TYR A 177 18.57 10.75 -21.19
N GLY A 178 17.42 10.82 -21.88
CA GLY A 178 16.74 9.65 -22.44
C GLY A 178 16.01 8.79 -21.42
N GLY A 179 15.71 9.31 -20.22
CA GLY A 179 14.95 8.63 -19.17
C GLY A 179 15.67 7.41 -18.57
N TYR A 180 14.95 6.30 -18.43
CA TYR A 180 15.43 5.10 -17.73
C TYR A 180 16.41 4.23 -18.56
N PRO A 181 17.22 3.37 -17.90
CA PRO A 181 17.96 2.30 -18.57
C PRO A 181 17.04 1.32 -19.31
N ALA A 182 17.49 0.84 -20.47
CA ALA A 182 16.77 -0.16 -21.26
C ALA A 182 17.77 -1.13 -21.94
N TYR A 183 17.86 -2.36 -21.44
CA TYR A 183 18.81 -3.37 -21.93
C TYR A 183 18.12 -4.64 -22.48
N GLY A 184 16.82 -4.55 -22.78
CA GLY A 184 16.05 -5.65 -23.36
C GLY A 184 15.49 -6.61 -22.31
N GLN A 185 15.69 -7.90 -22.50
CA GLN A 185 15.12 -8.95 -21.65
C GLN A 185 16.19 -9.86 -21.07
N LEU A 186 15.98 -10.28 -19.82
CA LEU A 186 16.73 -11.34 -19.16
C LEU A 186 16.01 -12.68 -19.36
N ASP A 187 16.76 -13.71 -19.75
CA ASP A 187 16.27 -15.09 -19.90
C ASP A 187 16.59 -15.90 -18.64
N THR A 188 15.57 -16.48 -18.00
CA THR A 188 15.75 -17.31 -16.79
C THR A 188 16.01 -18.78 -17.10
N LYS A 189 16.12 -19.18 -18.37
CA LYS A 189 16.27 -20.57 -18.86
C LYS A 189 15.10 -21.50 -18.50
N THR A 190 13.94 -20.91 -18.26
CA THR A 190 12.68 -21.63 -17.93
C THR A 190 11.53 -21.32 -18.88
N GLY A 191 11.80 -20.59 -19.96
CA GLY A 191 10.75 -20.06 -20.83
C GLY A 191 10.08 -18.80 -20.26
N PHE A 192 10.52 -18.32 -19.10
CA PHE A 192 10.15 -17.03 -18.53
C PHE A 192 11.22 -15.98 -18.86
N THR A 193 10.80 -14.78 -19.25
CA THR A 193 11.71 -13.66 -19.51
C THR A 193 11.28 -12.42 -18.75
N VAL A 194 12.26 -11.64 -18.29
CA VAL A 194 12.03 -10.39 -17.54
C VAL A 194 12.57 -9.23 -18.33
N ASN A 195 11.69 -8.30 -18.75
CA ASN A 195 12.16 -7.05 -19.32
C ASN A 195 12.92 -6.25 -18.25
N THR A 196 14.07 -5.69 -18.62
CA THR A 196 14.91 -4.91 -17.71
C THR A 196 14.20 -3.67 -17.17
N SER A 197 13.12 -3.22 -17.80
CA SER A 197 12.25 -2.15 -17.29
C SER A 197 11.58 -2.49 -15.96
N TYR A 198 11.42 -3.76 -15.62
CA TYR A 198 10.89 -4.18 -14.31
C TYR A 198 11.98 -4.24 -13.24
N LEU A 199 13.26 -4.05 -13.58
CA LEU A 199 14.35 -4.04 -12.58
C LEU A 199 14.61 -2.63 -12.05
N LEU A 200 13.85 -1.65 -12.51
CA LEU A 200 14.03 -0.24 -12.20
C LEU A 200 13.44 0.10 -10.84
N PHE A 201 14.17 0.93 -10.11
CA PHE A 201 13.72 1.60 -8.89
C PHE A 201 13.46 3.07 -9.22
N TYR A 202 12.35 3.61 -8.72
CA TYR A 202 11.85 4.93 -9.10
C TYR A 202 12.05 5.93 -7.97
N SER A 203 12.66 7.08 -8.27
CA SER A 203 12.94 8.09 -7.24
C SER A 203 11.65 8.63 -6.63
N ASP A 204 10.59 8.79 -7.43
CA ASP A 204 9.26 9.23 -6.95
C ASP A 204 8.71 8.29 -5.88
N LEU A 205 8.71 6.97 -6.13
CA LEU A 205 8.18 6.00 -5.17
C LEU A 205 8.99 5.96 -3.88
N ILE A 206 10.32 6.04 -3.98
CA ILE A 206 11.21 6.00 -2.81
C ILE A 206 11.10 7.29 -2.00
N LEU A 207 11.06 8.46 -2.65
CA LEU A 207 10.83 9.73 -1.96
C LEU A 207 9.46 9.75 -1.30
N GLY A 208 8.42 9.30 -2.00
CA GLY A 208 7.08 9.13 -1.45
C GLY A 208 7.07 8.27 -0.19
N ASP A 209 7.68 7.09 -0.26
CA ASP A 209 7.77 6.18 0.88
C ASP A 209 8.58 6.76 2.05
N LEU A 210 9.67 7.49 1.78
CA LEU A 210 10.51 8.09 2.82
C LEU A 210 9.81 9.25 3.54
N TYR A 211 9.08 10.10 2.80
CA TYR A 211 8.24 11.15 3.40
C TYR A 211 7.08 10.54 4.17
N LEU A 212 6.40 9.54 3.60
CA LEU A 212 5.32 8.83 4.29
C LEU A 212 5.84 8.13 5.54
N LEU A 213 7.02 7.49 5.51
CA LEU A 213 7.61 6.83 6.68
C LEU A 213 7.92 7.82 7.82
N ARG A 214 8.42 9.02 7.50
CA ARG A 214 8.70 10.05 8.50
C ARG A 214 7.43 10.70 9.05
N GLY A 215 6.45 10.96 8.19
CA GLY A 215 5.08 11.36 8.55
C GLY A 215 5.00 12.56 9.50
N ARG A 216 5.58 13.70 9.14
CA ARG A 216 5.49 14.96 9.91
C ARG A 216 4.53 15.97 9.30
N GLY A 217 3.95 16.80 10.15
CA GLY A 217 3.01 17.88 9.78
C GLY A 217 1.58 17.52 10.12
N VAL A 218 0.67 18.49 9.97
CA VAL A 218 -0.76 18.34 10.26
C VAL A 218 -1.59 18.43 8.99
N ALA A 219 -2.82 17.91 9.06
CA ALA A 219 -3.78 17.96 7.96
C ALA A 219 -4.02 19.40 7.49
N GLY A 220 -4.11 19.59 6.16
CA GLY A 220 -4.30 20.91 5.53
C GLY A 220 -3.04 21.75 5.34
N GLU A 221 -1.88 21.35 5.90
CA GLU A 221 -0.63 22.07 5.67
C GLU A 221 0.14 21.53 4.45
N SER A 222 0.34 22.37 3.44
CA SER A 222 1.11 22.03 2.22
C SER A 222 2.57 21.66 2.50
N SER A 223 3.11 22.07 3.65
CA SER A 223 4.50 21.76 4.04
C SER A 223 4.69 20.36 4.64
N SER A 224 3.58 19.68 4.97
CA SER A 224 3.58 18.36 5.59
C SER A 224 4.26 17.31 4.70
N ASP A 225 4.85 16.31 5.34
CA ASP A 225 5.42 15.16 4.65
C ASP A 225 4.33 14.35 3.92
N TYR A 226 3.09 14.38 4.41
CA TYR A 226 1.95 13.72 3.78
C TYR A 226 1.63 14.32 2.41
N VAL A 227 1.61 15.66 2.29
CA VAL A 227 1.44 16.34 1.00
C VAL A 227 2.60 16.02 0.06
N LYS A 228 3.85 16.05 0.54
CA LYS A 228 5.01 15.67 -0.28
C LYS A 228 4.93 14.22 -0.77
N ALA A 229 4.58 13.30 0.12
CA ALA A 229 4.41 11.89 -0.23
C ALA A 229 3.31 11.72 -1.29
N ALA A 230 2.16 12.35 -1.08
CA ALA A 230 1.06 12.36 -2.04
C ALA A 230 1.48 12.92 -3.40
N SER A 231 2.24 14.01 -3.44
CA SER A 231 2.75 14.60 -4.68
C SER A 231 3.68 13.66 -5.45
N TYR A 232 4.60 12.97 -4.78
CA TYR A 232 5.49 12.01 -5.46
C TYR A 232 4.74 10.79 -5.99
N TYR A 233 3.84 10.20 -5.20
CA TYR A 233 3.03 9.07 -5.68
C TYR A 233 2.13 9.50 -6.84
N TYR A 234 1.48 10.65 -6.73
CA TYR A 234 0.63 11.19 -7.77
C TYR A 234 1.41 11.45 -9.05
N HIS A 235 2.60 12.05 -8.98
CA HIS A 235 3.45 12.29 -10.15
C HIS A 235 3.73 11.00 -10.91
N PHE A 236 4.20 9.97 -10.19
CA PHE A 236 4.47 8.66 -10.77
C PHE A 236 3.22 7.99 -11.37
N LEU A 237 2.09 8.08 -10.68
CA LEU A 237 0.82 7.51 -11.15
C LEU A 237 0.29 8.27 -12.37
N LYS A 238 0.44 9.59 -12.43
CA LYS A 238 0.07 10.45 -13.55
C LYS A 238 0.83 10.08 -14.80
N GLU A 239 2.15 9.99 -14.72
CA GLU A 239 2.98 9.61 -15.86
C GLU A 239 2.65 8.20 -16.35
N ARG A 240 2.44 7.24 -15.44
CA ARG A 240 2.02 5.88 -15.83
C ARG A 240 0.65 5.85 -16.51
N ALA A 241 -0.29 6.66 -16.04
CA ALA A 241 -1.62 6.76 -16.62
C ALA A 241 -1.54 7.41 -18.02
N GLN A 242 -0.85 8.55 -18.15
CA GLN A 242 -0.73 9.32 -19.39
C GLN A 242 0.10 8.62 -20.47
N ASP A 243 1.28 8.11 -20.13
CA ASP A 243 2.25 7.62 -21.12
C ASP A 243 2.05 6.14 -21.46
N LYS A 244 1.45 5.37 -20.56
CA LYS A 244 1.39 3.90 -20.67
C LYS A 244 -0.03 3.34 -20.57
N GLY A 245 -1.02 4.15 -20.20
CA GLY A 245 -2.38 3.67 -19.94
C GLY A 245 -2.43 2.68 -18.75
N HIS A 246 -1.42 2.69 -17.88
CA HIS A 246 -1.31 1.75 -16.78
C HIS A 246 -2.01 2.30 -15.54
N VAL A 247 -3.24 1.84 -15.32
CA VAL A 247 -4.11 2.20 -14.18
C VAL A 247 -4.66 0.93 -13.52
N VAL A 248 -5.23 1.05 -12.32
CA VAL A 248 -5.89 -0.09 -11.65
C VAL A 248 -7.06 -0.57 -12.51
N THR A 249 -6.91 -1.79 -13.05
CA THR A 249 -7.90 -2.39 -13.96
C THR A 249 -9.11 -2.93 -13.22
N SER A 250 -10.22 -3.16 -13.92
CA SER A 250 -11.42 -3.85 -13.42
C SER A 250 -11.24 -5.36 -13.15
N THR A 251 -10.04 -5.90 -13.36
CA THR A 251 -9.75 -7.31 -13.10
C THR A 251 -9.80 -7.59 -11.59
N ARG A 252 -10.64 -8.54 -11.20
CA ARG A 252 -10.96 -8.91 -9.81
C ARG A 252 -11.10 -10.42 -9.62
N ALA A 253 -11.07 -10.85 -8.37
CA ALA A 253 -11.55 -12.15 -7.95
C ALA A 253 -13.09 -12.14 -7.92
N SER A 254 -13.71 -13.30 -8.07
CA SER A 254 -15.17 -13.44 -8.10
C SER A 254 -15.65 -14.60 -7.24
N ILE A 255 -16.89 -14.50 -6.78
CA ILE A 255 -17.60 -15.57 -6.09
C ILE A 255 -18.79 -16.01 -6.94
N THR A 256 -19.00 -17.32 -6.99
CA THR A 256 -20.18 -17.95 -7.58
C THR A 256 -21.05 -18.51 -6.47
N LYS A 257 -22.33 -18.12 -6.48
CA LYS A 257 -23.38 -18.62 -5.61
C LYS A 257 -23.97 -19.91 -6.19
N HIS A 258 -24.12 -20.94 -5.36
CA HIS A 258 -24.76 -22.20 -5.70
C HIS A 258 -25.92 -22.43 -4.74
N GLU A 259 -27.08 -22.82 -5.27
CA GLU A 259 -28.27 -23.15 -4.50
C GLU A 259 -28.41 -24.67 -4.38
N GLU A 260 -28.65 -25.18 -3.18
CA GLU A 260 -29.03 -26.58 -3.00
C GLU A 260 -30.47 -26.78 -3.49
N GLN A 261 -30.64 -27.72 -4.45
CA GLN A 261 -31.90 -27.89 -5.20
C GLN A 261 -33.15 -27.93 -4.29
N GLY A 262 -34.02 -26.93 -4.47
CA GLY A 262 -35.31 -26.86 -3.77
C GLY A 262 -35.23 -26.37 -2.32
N THR A 263 -34.15 -25.68 -1.94
CA THR A 263 -33.94 -25.09 -0.61
C THR A 263 -33.41 -23.66 -0.71
N ASP A 264 -33.61 -22.85 0.33
CA ASP A 264 -32.99 -21.52 0.46
C ASP A 264 -31.56 -21.60 1.05
N ILE A 265 -30.87 -22.74 0.86
CA ILE A 265 -29.52 -22.96 1.36
C ILE A 265 -28.54 -22.66 0.22
N TYR A 266 -27.68 -21.68 0.45
CA TYR A 266 -26.66 -21.26 -0.51
C TYR A 266 -25.26 -21.68 -0.07
N SER A 267 -24.42 -21.97 -1.06
CA SER A 267 -22.99 -22.19 -0.88
C SER A 267 -22.19 -21.38 -1.90
N TYR A 268 -20.94 -21.08 -1.59
CA TYR A 268 -20.11 -20.19 -2.39
C TYR A 268 -18.81 -20.86 -2.82
N THR A 269 -18.40 -20.61 -4.06
CA THR A 269 -17.06 -20.96 -4.55
C THR A 269 -16.40 -19.72 -5.15
N GLY A 270 -15.13 -19.48 -4.84
CA GLY A 270 -14.40 -18.34 -5.40
C GLY A 270 -13.43 -18.71 -6.53
N ASN A 271 -13.16 -17.73 -7.39
CA ASN A 271 -12.12 -17.77 -8.40
C ASN A 271 -11.32 -16.46 -8.34
N ALA A 272 -10.04 -16.57 -8.03
CA ALA A 272 -9.13 -15.42 -7.94
C ALA A 272 -8.02 -15.45 -9.00
N ASP A 273 -8.17 -16.26 -10.05
CA ASP A 273 -7.14 -16.51 -11.05
C ASP A 273 -6.77 -15.25 -11.83
N SER A 274 -7.78 -14.55 -12.32
CA SER A 274 -7.60 -13.34 -13.14
C SER A 274 -6.89 -12.25 -12.33
N TRP A 275 -7.29 -12.05 -11.07
CA TRP A 275 -6.65 -11.12 -10.15
C TRP A 275 -5.20 -11.52 -9.84
N MET A 276 -4.96 -12.78 -9.45
CA MET A 276 -3.62 -13.27 -9.12
C MET A 276 -2.65 -13.21 -10.31
N ASN A 277 -3.14 -13.48 -11.54
CA ASN A 277 -2.35 -13.41 -12.76
C ASN A 277 -1.84 -12.00 -13.08
N LEU A 278 -2.40 -10.94 -12.48
CA LEU A 278 -1.87 -9.59 -12.66
C LEU A 278 -0.45 -9.45 -12.10
N PHE A 279 -0.16 -10.07 -10.96
CA PHE A 279 1.09 -9.86 -10.23
C PHE A 279 1.90 -11.13 -9.94
N ALA A 280 1.31 -12.32 -10.06
CA ALA A 280 1.94 -13.60 -9.75
C ALA A 280 1.86 -14.62 -10.89
N ASN A 281 1.69 -14.15 -12.13
CA ASN A 281 1.75 -15.03 -13.31
C ASN A 281 3.16 -15.64 -13.44
N THR A 282 3.24 -16.96 -13.60
CA THR A 282 4.49 -17.74 -13.63
C THR A 282 5.08 -17.91 -15.03
N SER A 283 4.39 -17.42 -16.05
CA SER A 283 4.78 -17.56 -17.46
C SER A 283 5.17 -16.22 -18.09
N SER A 284 4.68 -15.10 -17.57
CA SER A 284 5.06 -13.76 -18.03
C SER A 284 4.76 -12.68 -16.98
N LEU A 285 5.44 -11.53 -17.09
CA LEU A 285 5.11 -10.33 -16.32
C LEU A 285 4.04 -9.51 -17.05
N GLN A 286 3.00 -9.09 -16.33
CA GLN A 286 1.96 -8.22 -16.84
C GLN A 286 2.33 -6.75 -16.62
N ALA A 287 2.11 -5.91 -17.63
CA ALA A 287 2.56 -4.52 -17.67
C ALA A 287 1.87 -3.60 -16.65
N ASN A 288 0.64 -3.95 -16.23
CA ASN A 288 -0.22 -3.04 -15.47
C ASN A 288 -0.01 -3.09 -13.96
N GLU A 289 0.47 -4.19 -13.39
CA GLU A 289 0.48 -4.37 -11.92
C GLU A 289 1.88 -4.40 -11.32
N ASN A 290 2.79 -5.23 -11.82
CA ASN A 290 4.17 -5.26 -11.34
C ASN A 290 4.93 -4.01 -11.81
N ILE A 291 5.54 -3.26 -10.88
CA ILE A 291 6.34 -2.07 -11.19
C ILE A 291 7.83 -2.41 -11.14
N THR A 292 8.27 -2.95 -10.00
CA THR A 292 9.65 -3.34 -9.75
C THR A 292 9.66 -4.78 -9.27
N VAL A 293 10.49 -5.63 -9.89
CA VAL A 293 10.64 -7.04 -9.54
C VAL A 293 12.12 -7.41 -9.41
N ILE A 294 12.39 -8.38 -8.54
CA ILE A 294 13.69 -9.03 -8.45
C ILE A 294 13.55 -10.44 -9.03
N PRO A 295 14.20 -10.76 -10.16
CA PRO A 295 14.07 -12.06 -10.80
C PRO A 295 14.72 -13.14 -9.95
N SER A 296 14.22 -14.36 -10.07
CA SER A 296 14.79 -15.58 -9.51
C SER A 296 15.49 -16.38 -10.60
N SER A 297 16.56 -17.10 -10.27
CA SER A 297 17.14 -18.10 -11.17
C SER A 297 16.40 -19.43 -11.07
N ALA A 298 16.44 -20.22 -12.14
CA ALA A 298 16.00 -21.61 -12.12
C ALA A 298 17.14 -22.63 -11.98
N ASN A 299 18.38 -22.17 -12.08
CA ASN A 299 19.57 -22.99 -11.88
C ASN A 299 20.59 -22.22 -11.04
N GLY A 300 21.02 -22.79 -9.91
CA GLY A 300 22.00 -22.18 -9.01
C GLY A 300 23.44 -22.18 -9.54
N GLN A 301 23.72 -22.82 -10.68
CA GLN A 301 25.08 -23.00 -11.20
C GLN A 301 25.73 -21.74 -11.81
N SER A 302 25.00 -20.65 -11.99
CA SER A 302 25.51 -19.41 -12.62
C SER A 302 25.75 -18.25 -11.64
N GLY A 303 25.86 -18.52 -10.33
CA GLY A 303 26.07 -17.48 -9.31
C GLY A 303 24.82 -16.65 -8.97
N HIS A 304 23.67 -16.94 -9.59
CA HIS A 304 22.37 -16.33 -9.30
C HIS A 304 21.56 -17.20 -8.32
N LYS A 305 20.84 -16.57 -7.39
CA LYS A 305 20.09 -17.24 -6.31
C LYS A 305 18.72 -17.74 -6.78
N ILE A 306 18.31 -18.91 -6.30
CA ILE A 306 16.94 -19.42 -6.45
C ILE A 306 16.14 -18.88 -5.26
N LEU A 307 15.15 -18.01 -5.55
CA LEU A 307 14.29 -17.39 -4.55
C LEU A 307 13.14 -18.35 -4.16
N SER A 308 13.45 -19.35 -3.34
CA SER A 308 12.53 -20.44 -2.96
C SER A 308 12.21 -20.49 -1.47
N GLN A 309 12.92 -19.71 -0.65
CA GLN A 309 12.83 -19.80 0.80
C GLN A 309 11.43 -19.47 1.32
N ALA A 310 10.76 -18.48 0.71
CA ALA A 310 9.41 -18.11 1.14
C ALA A 310 8.39 -19.24 0.90
N ALA A 311 8.39 -19.81 -0.31
CA ALA A 311 7.51 -20.92 -0.66
C ALA A 311 7.75 -22.14 0.25
N GLN A 312 9.01 -22.44 0.58
CA GLN A 312 9.37 -23.53 1.48
C GLN A 312 8.85 -23.31 2.91
N ILE A 313 9.02 -22.11 3.47
CA ILE A 313 8.50 -21.77 4.81
C ILE A 313 6.97 -21.86 4.84
N TYR A 314 6.30 -21.46 3.75
CA TYR A 314 4.85 -21.60 3.60
C TYR A 314 4.39 -23.03 3.30
N GLY A 315 5.31 -24.01 3.18
CA GLY A 315 4.99 -25.44 3.11
C GLY A 315 4.96 -26.04 1.71
N PHE A 316 5.61 -25.40 0.74
CA PHE A 316 5.77 -25.93 -0.60
C PHE A 316 7.16 -26.52 -0.82
N ASP A 317 7.22 -27.82 -0.99
CA ASP A 317 8.46 -28.51 -1.37
C ASP A 317 8.70 -28.36 -2.87
N MET A 318 9.98 -28.27 -3.25
CA MET A 318 10.41 -28.00 -4.62
C MET A 318 10.97 -29.25 -5.28
N THR A 319 10.60 -29.45 -6.54
CA THR A 319 11.22 -30.42 -7.46
C THR A 319 11.65 -29.71 -8.72
N SER A 320 12.75 -30.15 -9.33
CA SER A 320 13.19 -29.64 -10.62
C SER A 320 13.49 -30.79 -11.57
N THR A 321 13.17 -30.56 -12.84
CA THR A 321 13.48 -31.48 -13.95
C THR A 321 14.09 -30.69 -15.09
N ILE A 322 15.03 -31.31 -15.81
CA ILE A 322 15.65 -30.71 -16.99
C ILE A 322 15.21 -31.51 -18.21
N SER A 323 14.61 -30.84 -19.19
CA SER A 323 14.23 -31.44 -20.47
C SER A 323 14.53 -30.48 -21.62
N GLY A 324 15.19 -30.96 -22.67
CA GLY A 324 15.51 -30.13 -23.85
C GLY A 324 16.36 -28.89 -23.57
N GLY A 325 17.11 -28.85 -22.45
CA GLY A 325 17.89 -27.68 -22.03
C GLY A 325 17.12 -26.61 -21.26
N GLN A 326 15.82 -26.81 -21.01
CA GLN A 326 15.01 -25.96 -20.13
C GLN A 326 14.84 -26.61 -18.75
N VAL A 327 14.82 -25.78 -17.71
CA VAL A 327 14.52 -26.21 -16.34
C VAL A 327 13.04 -26.00 -16.05
N SER A 328 12.35 -27.04 -15.60
CA SER A 328 11.01 -26.95 -15.04
C SER A 328 11.09 -27.13 -13.53
N VAL A 329 10.39 -26.26 -12.79
CA VAL A 329 10.32 -26.29 -11.33
C VAL A 329 8.86 -26.48 -10.91
N GLY A 330 8.59 -27.59 -10.21
CA GLY A 330 7.28 -27.90 -9.63
C GLY A 330 7.27 -27.71 -8.13
N LEU A 331 6.17 -27.20 -7.60
CA LEU A 331 5.93 -27.10 -6.16
C LEU A 331 4.79 -28.04 -5.76
N TYR A 332 4.89 -28.65 -4.59
CA TYR A 332 3.80 -29.45 -4.02
C TYR A 332 3.63 -29.14 -2.54
N GLY A 333 2.36 -29.07 -2.10
CA GLY A 333 2.03 -28.81 -0.70
C GLY A 333 2.42 -30.00 0.18
N ASN A 334 3.25 -29.73 1.18
CA ASN A 334 3.63 -30.69 2.21
C ASN A 334 3.35 -30.09 3.59
N LEU A 335 2.39 -30.69 4.29
CA LEU A 335 1.98 -30.24 5.61
C LEU A 335 3.14 -30.25 6.63
N ARG A 336 4.07 -31.20 6.51
CA ARG A 336 5.24 -31.30 7.42
C ARG A 336 6.30 -30.24 7.15
N SER A 337 6.29 -29.63 5.96
CA SER A 337 7.17 -28.53 5.60
C SER A 337 6.54 -27.16 5.88
N ARG A 338 5.21 -27.12 6.11
CA ARG A 338 4.47 -25.87 6.41
C ARG A 338 4.86 -25.38 7.79
N GLN A 339 5.77 -24.41 7.86
CA GLN A 339 6.20 -23.82 9.13
C GLN A 339 5.30 -22.66 9.58
N VAL A 340 4.43 -22.16 8.70
CA VAL A 340 3.65 -20.94 8.93
C VAL A 340 2.28 -21.09 8.26
N GLU A 341 1.27 -20.56 8.92
CA GLU A 341 -0.12 -20.57 8.49
C GLU A 341 -0.70 -19.16 8.47
N PRO A 342 -1.74 -18.89 7.67
CA PRO A 342 -2.47 -17.62 7.78
C PRO A 342 -3.05 -17.51 9.20
N SER A 343 -2.94 -16.32 9.79
CA SER A 343 -3.48 -16.05 11.12
C SER A 343 -5.02 -16.04 11.11
N GLU A 344 -5.64 -16.28 12.27
CA GLU A 344 -7.09 -16.11 12.41
C GLU A 344 -7.50 -14.67 12.10
N ALA A 345 -6.75 -13.66 12.55
CA ALA A 345 -7.09 -12.27 12.24
C ALA A 345 -7.16 -11.99 10.73
N TYR A 346 -6.28 -12.58 9.91
CA TYR A 346 -6.36 -12.46 8.45
C TYR A 346 -7.58 -13.18 7.88
N LEU A 347 -7.83 -14.42 8.33
CA LEU A 347 -8.98 -15.22 7.87
C LEU A 347 -10.30 -14.55 8.23
N GLN A 348 -10.43 -14.04 9.46
CA GLN A 348 -11.62 -13.33 9.93
C GLN A 348 -11.78 -11.97 9.25
N LEU A 349 -10.68 -11.27 8.93
CA LEU A 349 -10.73 -10.05 8.12
C LEU A 349 -11.28 -10.34 6.73
N SER A 350 -10.80 -11.38 6.04
CA SER A 350 -11.36 -11.79 4.75
C SER A 350 -12.82 -12.23 4.87
N ALA A 351 -13.18 -13.00 5.90
CA ALA A 351 -14.56 -13.48 6.10
C ALA A 351 -15.55 -12.33 6.38
N ALA A 352 -15.11 -11.25 7.02
CA ALA A 352 -15.95 -10.11 7.36
C ALA A 352 -16.23 -9.14 6.20
N GLN A 353 -15.64 -9.36 5.02
CA GLN A 353 -15.90 -8.49 3.87
C GLN A 353 -17.26 -8.79 3.24
N ASN A 354 -17.91 -7.75 2.72
CA ASN A 354 -19.19 -7.88 2.03
C ASN A 354 -18.95 -8.05 0.53
N TYR A 355 -19.30 -9.21 -0.03
CA TYR A 355 -19.24 -9.43 -1.47
C TYR A 355 -20.56 -9.01 -2.13
N ALA A 356 -20.49 -8.02 -3.01
CA ALA A 356 -21.62 -7.54 -3.81
C ALA A 356 -21.58 -8.13 -5.23
N ASN A 357 -22.62 -8.87 -5.59
CA ASN A 357 -22.87 -9.27 -6.96
C ASN A 357 -23.79 -8.26 -7.65
N VAL A 358 -23.48 -7.95 -8.91
CA VAL A 358 -24.29 -7.06 -9.74
C VAL A 358 -24.60 -7.80 -11.03
N ASP A 359 -25.81 -8.34 -11.13
CA ASP A 359 -26.27 -9.06 -12.32
C ASP A 359 -26.83 -8.07 -13.35
N LYS A 360 -26.50 -8.31 -14.62
CA LYS A 360 -27.03 -7.54 -15.75
C LYS A 360 -28.17 -8.31 -16.41
N TYR A 361 -29.34 -8.39 -15.79
CA TYR A 361 -30.55 -8.79 -16.49
C TYR A 361 -31.80 -8.18 -15.82
N SER A 362 -32.12 -6.92 -16.14
CA SER A 362 -33.52 -6.52 -16.19
C SER A 362 -33.97 -6.59 -17.65
N ASP A 363 -34.84 -7.55 -17.96
CA ASP A 363 -35.52 -7.67 -19.28
C ASP A 363 -36.41 -6.46 -19.61
N THR A 364 -36.44 -5.45 -18.74
CA THR A 364 -37.28 -4.25 -18.79
C THR A 364 -36.52 -2.92 -18.84
N GLY A 365 -35.18 -2.94 -18.88
CA GLY A 365 -34.37 -1.75 -19.07
C GLY A 365 -33.90 -1.09 -17.77
N ASN A 366 -32.59 -0.88 -17.71
CA ASN A 366 -31.80 -0.01 -16.82
C ASN A 366 -31.75 -0.25 -15.31
N ASP A 367 -32.56 -1.11 -14.71
CA ASP A 367 -32.37 -1.45 -13.29
C ASP A 367 -31.26 -2.52 -13.14
N LEU A 368 -30.23 -2.20 -12.35
CA LEU A 368 -29.18 -3.15 -11.95
C LEU A 368 -29.72 -3.98 -10.78
N GLU A 369 -29.69 -5.31 -10.89
CA GLU A 369 -29.99 -6.16 -9.75
C GLU A 369 -28.77 -6.24 -8.83
N TRP A 370 -28.96 -5.84 -7.59
CA TRP A 370 -27.93 -5.76 -6.56
C TRP A 370 -28.17 -6.80 -5.48
N GLU A 371 -27.20 -7.68 -5.25
CA GLU A 371 -27.29 -8.73 -4.25
C GLU A 371 -26.00 -8.81 -3.42
N TYR A 372 -26.14 -8.89 -2.09
CA TYR A 372 -25.04 -9.24 -1.21
C TYR A 372 -25.01 -10.74 -0.96
N TYR A 373 -23.87 -11.37 -1.19
CA TYR A 373 -23.67 -12.77 -0.83
C TYR A 373 -23.29 -12.89 0.65
N GLU A 374 -24.29 -13.14 1.49
CA GLU A 374 -24.13 -13.22 2.95
C GLU A 374 -23.08 -14.27 3.34
N GLY A 375 -22.08 -13.87 4.12
CA GLY A 375 -21.01 -14.76 4.59
C GLY A 375 -19.99 -15.20 3.53
N ALA A 376 -20.04 -14.66 2.31
CA ALA A 376 -19.13 -15.04 1.23
C ALA A 376 -17.70 -14.50 1.43
N GLY A 377 -17.54 -13.33 2.08
CA GLY A 377 -16.25 -12.73 2.37
C GLY A 377 -15.50 -12.20 1.14
N ASP A 378 -14.20 -11.97 1.30
CA ASP A 378 -13.30 -11.48 0.26
C ASP A 378 -12.89 -12.62 -0.69
N ALA A 379 -13.17 -12.46 -1.99
CA ALA A 379 -12.85 -13.45 -3.02
C ALA A 379 -11.34 -13.68 -3.23
N ARG A 380 -10.47 -12.75 -2.78
CA ARG A 380 -9.00 -12.89 -2.91
C ARG A 380 -8.46 -14.01 -2.03
N ILE A 381 -9.17 -14.41 -0.96
CA ILE A 381 -8.78 -15.54 -0.09
C ILE A 381 -8.50 -16.82 -0.89
N TYR A 382 -9.19 -17.00 -2.02
CA TYR A 382 -9.06 -18.16 -2.90
C TYR A 382 -7.74 -18.21 -3.70
N ALA A 383 -6.93 -17.15 -3.67
CA ALA A 383 -5.57 -17.12 -4.21
C ALA A 383 -4.50 -16.78 -3.16
N THR A 384 -4.83 -16.05 -2.11
CA THR A 384 -3.86 -15.70 -1.06
C THR A 384 -3.65 -16.85 -0.08
N ALA A 385 -4.74 -17.45 0.41
CA ALA A 385 -4.74 -18.50 1.41
C ALA A 385 -5.81 -19.58 1.16
N PRO A 386 -5.88 -20.22 -0.02
CA PRO A 386 -6.91 -21.23 -0.31
C PRO A 386 -6.64 -22.56 0.39
N THR A 387 -7.64 -23.45 0.36
CA THR A 387 -7.42 -24.87 0.67
C THR A 387 -6.76 -25.56 -0.52
N TYR A 388 -5.74 -26.38 -0.25
CA TYR A 388 -4.90 -27.02 -1.24
C TYR A 388 -4.60 -28.47 -0.84
N ARG A 389 -4.50 -29.35 -1.83
CA ARG A 389 -4.26 -30.77 -1.61
C ARG A 389 -2.85 -31.01 -1.10
N VAL A 390 -2.73 -31.75 0.01
CA VAL A 390 -1.42 -32.13 0.58
C VAL A 390 -0.97 -33.51 0.11
N THR A 391 0.34 -33.69 0.01
CA THR A 391 0.97 -34.96 -0.37
C THR A 391 1.09 -35.98 0.77
N ASN A 392 1.23 -35.49 2.01
CA ASN A 392 1.53 -36.30 3.21
C ASN A 392 0.40 -36.30 4.26
N GLY A 393 -0.86 -36.07 3.85
CA GLY A 393 -2.03 -35.99 4.73
C GLY A 393 -3.32 -36.46 4.06
N THR A 394 -4.44 -36.40 4.77
CA THR A 394 -5.78 -36.72 4.24
C THR A 394 -6.54 -35.43 3.93
N GLY A 395 -6.77 -35.15 2.64
CA GLY A 395 -7.65 -34.06 2.21
C GLY A 395 -6.95 -32.77 1.79
N ASN A 396 -7.69 -31.66 1.90
CA ASN A 396 -7.23 -30.31 1.56
C ASN A 396 -6.99 -29.51 2.85
N GLU A 397 -5.92 -28.75 2.87
CA GLU A 397 -5.47 -27.96 4.00
C GLU A 397 -5.21 -26.52 3.55
N ARG A 398 -5.29 -25.52 4.43
CA ARG A 398 -5.11 -24.12 4.04
C ARG A 398 -3.62 -23.74 3.92
N PHE A 399 -3.22 -23.11 2.81
CA PHE A 399 -1.82 -22.71 2.57
C PHE A 399 -1.73 -21.26 2.11
N ILE A 400 -0.71 -20.55 2.59
CA ILE A 400 -0.30 -19.26 2.03
C ILE A 400 0.29 -19.51 0.63
N MET A 401 -0.34 -18.98 -0.43
CA MET A 401 -0.08 -19.41 -1.81
C MET A 401 0.55 -18.35 -2.72
N LYS A 402 0.75 -17.12 -2.24
CA LYS A 402 1.15 -15.99 -3.11
C LYS A 402 2.51 -16.13 -3.80
N ASP A 403 3.41 -16.92 -3.21
CA ASP A 403 4.71 -17.30 -3.80
C ASP A 403 4.73 -18.68 -4.46
N ALA A 404 3.64 -19.42 -4.32
CA ALA A 404 3.43 -20.73 -4.94
C ALA A 404 2.08 -20.77 -5.69
N PRO A 405 1.79 -19.79 -6.57
CA PRO A 405 0.47 -19.64 -7.20
C PRO A 405 0.07 -20.94 -7.90
N LYS A 406 -1.00 -21.58 -7.40
CA LYS A 406 -1.47 -22.90 -7.85
C LYS A 406 -0.41 -24.03 -7.82
N GLY A 407 0.52 -23.98 -6.88
CA GLY A 407 1.63 -24.95 -6.81
C GLY A 407 2.64 -24.77 -7.93
N LYS A 408 2.74 -23.59 -8.54
CA LYS A 408 3.77 -23.24 -9.51
C LYS A 408 4.80 -22.31 -8.89
N PHE A 409 6.05 -22.47 -9.30
CA PHE A 409 7.12 -21.60 -8.83
C PHE A 409 7.04 -20.22 -9.46
N LYS A 410 7.01 -19.17 -8.63
CA LYS A 410 7.06 -17.78 -9.06
C LYS A 410 8.52 -17.35 -9.24
N PHE A 411 8.97 -17.15 -10.48
CA PHE A 411 10.37 -16.82 -10.82
C PHE A 411 10.77 -15.36 -10.54
N TYR A 412 10.12 -14.67 -9.63
CA TYR A 412 10.43 -13.30 -9.25
C TYR A 412 9.75 -12.91 -7.94
N LYS A 413 10.29 -11.87 -7.30
CA LYS A 413 9.67 -11.18 -6.17
C LYS A 413 9.23 -9.80 -6.59
N SER A 414 7.99 -9.43 -6.26
CA SER A 414 7.46 -8.09 -6.52
C SER A 414 7.88 -7.17 -5.39
N VAL A 415 8.56 -6.07 -5.71
CA VAL A 415 9.01 -5.06 -4.74
C VAL A 415 8.05 -3.88 -4.68
N TYR A 416 7.54 -3.46 -5.85
CA TYR A 416 6.48 -2.48 -5.97
C TYR A 416 5.37 -3.00 -6.88
N ARG A 417 4.12 -2.83 -6.44
CA ARG A 417 2.91 -3.05 -7.25
C ARG A 417 2.09 -1.77 -7.41
N LEU A 418 1.31 -1.68 -8.48
CA LEU A 418 0.47 -0.52 -8.75
C LEU A 418 -0.54 -0.28 -7.63
N ARG A 419 -1.26 -1.31 -7.18
CA ARG A 419 -2.24 -1.18 -6.09
C ARG A 419 -1.61 -0.78 -4.76
N GLN A 420 -0.38 -1.23 -4.49
CA GLN A 420 0.39 -0.79 -3.33
C GLN A 420 0.67 0.72 -3.36
N VAL A 421 1.04 1.26 -4.52
CA VAL A 421 1.29 2.70 -4.69
C VAL A 421 0.01 3.51 -4.49
N TYR A 422 -1.12 3.04 -5.01
CA TYR A 422 -2.42 3.69 -4.77
C TYR A 422 -2.85 3.65 -3.30
N LEU A 423 -2.63 2.55 -2.59
CA LEU A 423 -2.95 2.47 -1.15
C LEU A 423 -2.08 3.41 -0.32
N ARG A 424 -0.79 3.54 -0.64
CA ARG A 424 0.10 4.51 0.01
C ARG A 424 -0.24 5.95 -0.34
N TYR A 425 -0.70 6.19 -1.57
CA TYR A 425 -1.25 7.47 -1.97
C TYR A 425 -2.54 7.80 -1.19
N ALA A 426 -3.45 6.83 -1.01
CA ALA A 426 -4.65 6.97 -0.19
C ALA A 426 -4.29 7.29 1.27
N GLU A 427 -3.27 6.63 1.83
CA GLU A 427 -2.74 6.90 3.16
C GLU A 427 -2.23 8.35 3.26
N ALA A 428 -1.44 8.78 2.28
CA ALA A 428 -0.88 10.14 2.23
C ALA A 428 -1.96 11.22 2.13
N ILE A 429 -2.95 11.08 1.24
CA ILE A 429 -4.01 12.09 1.09
C ILE A 429 -5.00 12.10 2.25
N ASN A 430 -5.24 10.94 2.89
CA ASN A 430 -6.01 10.87 4.13
C ASN A 430 -5.36 11.72 5.22
N ARG A 431 -4.06 11.53 5.46
CA ARG A 431 -3.29 12.30 6.45
C ARG A 431 -3.05 13.76 6.03
N ALA A 432 -3.14 14.08 4.74
CA ALA A 432 -3.17 15.45 4.24
C ALA A 432 -4.51 16.16 4.50
N GLY A 433 -5.56 15.47 4.95
CA GLY A 433 -6.87 16.04 5.28
C GLY A 433 -7.97 15.79 4.24
N TYR A 434 -7.82 14.76 3.41
CA TYR A 434 -8.80 14.37 2.37
C TYR A 434 -9.29 12.92 2.56
N PRO A 435 -9.93 12.58 3.71
CA PRO A 435 -10.38 11.22 4.01
C PRO A 435 -11.43 10.69 3.02
N ARG A 436 -12.34 11.52 2.51
CA ARG A 436 -13.36 11.09 1.54
C ARG A 436 -12.72 10.72 0.20
N LEU A 437 -11.76 11.51 -0.26
CA LEU A 437 -10.96 11.21 -1.43
C LEU A 437 -10.10 9.94 -1.24
N ALA A 438 -9.51 9.75 -0.06
CA ALA A 438 -8.76 8.53 0.26
C ALA A 438 -9.65 7.28 0.21
N PHE A 439 -10.86 7.35 0.76
CA PHE A 439 -11.84 6.27 0.67
C PHE A 439 -12.27 6.00 -0.78
N ALA A 440 -12.32 7.03 -1.63
CA ALA A 440 -12.60 6.86 -3.06
C ALA A 440 -11.56 6.02 -3.79
N VAL A 441 -10.28 6.01 -3.36
CA VAL A 441 -9.27 5.09 -3.89
C VAL A 441 -9.63 3.63 -3.60
N LEU A 442 -10.21 3.35 -2.43
CA LEU A 442 -10.62 2.01 -2.03
C LEU A 442 -11.89 1.57 -2.77
N ARG A 443 -12.93 2.40 -2.74
CA ARG A 443 -14.28 2.03 -3.19
C ARG A 443 -14.50 2.20 -4.68
N ASN A 444 -14.32 3.42 -5.19
CA ASN A 444 -14.75 3.76 -6.54
C ASN A 444 -13.60 3.68 -7.55
N GLY A 445 -12.39 3.97 -7.12
CA GLY A 445 -11.31 4.42 -7.98
C GLY A 445 -11.50 5.89 -8.40
N LEU A 446 -10.41 6.51 -8.80
CA LEU A 446 -10.31 7.91 -9.19
C LEU A 446 -10.48 8.05 -10.71
N ALA A 447 -11.41 8.93 -11.10
CA ALA A 447 -11.57 9.42 -12.47
C ALA A 447 -12.36 10.72 -12.44
N LYS A 448 -11.99 11.74 -13.23
CA LYS A 448 -12.66 13.05 -13.21
C LYS A 448 -14.18 12.92 -13.37
N LYS A 449 -14.63 12.06 -14.29
CA LYS A 449 -16.06 11.81 -14.54
C LYS A 449 -16.85 11.19 -13.36
N LYS A 450 -16.16 10.68 -12.33
CA LYS A 450 -16.78 10.12 -11.11
C LYS A 450 -16.97 11.17 -10.02
N PHE A 451 -16.33 12.34 -10.13
CA PHE A 451 -16.50 13.44 -9.17
C PHE A 451 -17.82 14.18 -9.42
N PRO A 452 -18.34 14.90 -8.41
CA PRO A 452 -19.34 15.94 -8.64
C PRO A 452 -18.85 16.92 -9.71
N LYS A 453 -19.77 17.46 -10.53
CA LYS A 453 -19.39 18.39 -11.62
C LYS A 453 -18.70 19.66 -11.11
N GLY A 454 -18.98 20.07 -9.88
CA GLY A 454 -18.33 21.19 -9.22
C GLY A 454 -19.07 21.61 -7.95
N LEU A 455 -18.61 22.71 -7.36
CA LEU A 455 -19.28 23.43 -6.29
C LEU A 455 -20.19 24.51 -6.87
N LEU A 456 -21.44 24.51 -6.44
CA LEU A 456 -22.36 25.63 -6.65
C LEU A 456 -22.23 26.58 -5.46
N ALA A 457 -21.98 27.86 -5.73
CA ALA A 457 -21.89 28.90 -4.72
C ALA A 457 -22.99 29.94 -4.94
N GLU A 458 -23.91 30.03 -3.99
CA GLU A 458 -25.04 30.97 -4.03
C GLU A 458 -24.93 31.93 -2.85
N VAL A 459 -25.29 33.20 -3.05
CA VAL A 459 -25.29 34.17 -1.94
C VAL A 459 -26.40 33.79 -0.96
N ASP A 460 -26.05 33.63 0.32
CA ASP A 460 -27.06 33.55 1.38
C ASP A 460 -27.70 34.93 1.53
N VAL A 461 -28.88 35.10 0.95
CA VAL A 461 -29.63 36.37 0.98
C VAL A 461 -29.89 36.83 2.41
N ASN A 462 -30.02 35.90 3.37
CA ASN A 462 -30.26 36.22 4.78
C ASN A 462 -28.99 36.66 5.53
N SER A 463 -27.81 36.45 4.94
CA SER A 463 -26.53 36.84 5.52
C SER A 463 -26.08 38.26 5.13
N ILE A 464 -26.79 38.91 4.21
CA ILE A 464 -26.41 40.22 3.68
C ILE A 464 -26.61 41.28 4.77
N ASP A 465 -25.51 41.85 5.24
CA ASP A 465 -25.49 42.98 6.16
C ASP A 465 -25.11 44.24 5.37
N THR A 466 -26.11 45.07 5.10
CA THR A 466 -25.93 46.33 4.35
C THR A 466 -25.20 47.41 5.16
N GLU A 467 -25.22 47.33 6.49
CA GLU A 467 -24.57 48.31 7.37
C GLU A 467 -23.07 48.03 7.45
N ASN A 468 -22.70 46.77 7.69
CA ASN A 468 -21.31 46.33 7.73
C ASN A 468 -20.72 46.01 6.35
N LYS A 469 -21.56 46.02 5.30
CA LYS A 469 -21.22 45.60 3.94
C LYS A 469 -20.60 44.21 3.91
N THR A 470 -21.30 43.21 4.45
CA THR A 470 -20.82 41.81 4.47
C THR A 470 -21.87 40.85 3.94
N PHE A 471 -21.44 39.69 3.43
CA PHE A 471 -22.32 38.61 2.98
C PHE A 471 -21.60 37.24 3.07
N LYS A 472 -22.34 36.15 2.91
CA LYS A 472 -21.84 34.77 2.88
C LYS A 472 -22.33 34.03 1.64
N TYR A 473 -21.56 33.03 1.22
CA TYR A 473 -21.97 32.02 0.26
C TYR A 473 -22.46 30.75 0.96
N ILE A 474 -23.54 30.17 0.43
CA ILE A 474 -23.96 28.79 0.66
C ILE A 474 -23.36 27.95 -0.46
N TYR A 475 -22.68 26.87 -0.08
CA TYR A 475 -22.10 25.94 -1.03
C TYR A 475 -22.91 24.65 -1.07
N SER A 476 -23.16 24.14 -2.28
CA SER A 476 -23.75 22.83 -2.50
C SER A 476 -22.99 22.08 -3.60
N LEU A 477 -23.17 20.76 -3.65
CA LEU A 477 -22.60 19.92 -4.70
C LEU A 477 -23.49 19.97 -5.94
N ASP A 478 -22.90 20.14 -7.12
CA ASP A 478 -23.60 19.88 -8.38
C ASP A 478 -23.86 18.37 -8.55
N SER A 479 -24.75 18.02 -9.48
CA SER A 479 -25.14 16.69 -9.90
C SER A 479 -23.96 15.72 -10.15
N CYS A 480 -24.20 14.45 -9.80
CA CYS A 480 -23.35 13.31 -10.15
C CYS A 480 -24.06 12.45 -11.20
N GLU A 481 -23.42 12.16 -12.34
CA GLU A 481 -24.09 11.51 -13.49
C GLU A 481 -23.83 9.99 -13.62
N GLN A 482 -23.12 9.34 -12.67
CA GLN A 482 -22.70 7.93 -12.82
C GLN A 482 -23.13 7.03 -11.67
N ASN A 483 -23.50 5.78 -12.00
CA ASN A 483 -23.81 4.75 -11.01
C ASN A 483 -22.63 4.42 -10.08
N ASN A 484 -21.39 4.76 -10.43
CA ASN A 484 -20.21 4.61 -9.58
C ASN A 484 -19.59 5.98 -9.21
N ALA A 485 -20.43 7.01 -9.08
CA ALA A 485 -20.00 8.34 -8.66
C ALA A 485 -19.47 8.35 -7.21
N ILE A 486 -18.58 9.32 -6.96
CA ILE A 486 -18.02 9.66 -5.65
C ILE A 486 -18.93 10.75 -5.04
N ASN A 487 -20.18 10.38 -4.77
CA ASN A 487 -21.24 11.28 -4.27
C ASN A 487 -21.11 11.64 -2.79
N TYR A 488 -20.09 11.12 -2.11
CA TYR A 488 -19.83 11.33 -0.69
C TYR A 488 -18.62 12.25 -0.44
N ILE A 489 -17.98 12.83 -1.46
CA ILE A 489 -17.06 13.95 -1.20
C ILE A 489 -17.89 15.14 -0.76
N GLY A 490 -17.69 15.58 0.48
CA GLY A 490 -18.45 16.67 1.08
C GLY A 490 -18.03 18.05 0.55
N VAL A 491 -18.92 19.03 0.71
CA VAL A 491 -18.70 20.43 0.32
C VAL A 491 -17.39 20.99 0.87
N ASP A 492 -17.13 20.80 2.17
CA ASP A 492 -15.90 21.29 2.80
C ASP A 492 -14.64 20.67 2.20
N GLU A 493 -14.64 19.37 1.90
CA GLU A 493 -13.47 18.72 1.32
C GLU A 493 -13.19 19.21 -0.09
N LEU A 494 -14.23 19.36 -0.91
CA LEU A 494 -14.08 19.91 -2.26
C LEU A 494 -13.61 21.38 -2.23
N ARG A 495 -14.11 22.19 -1.29
CA ARG A 495 -13.63 23.57 -1.07
C ARG A 495 -12.16 23.60 -0.65
N ARG A 496 -11.72 22.66 0.20
CA ARG A 496 -10.29 22.51 0.57
C ARG A 496 -9.45 22.15 -0.64
N MET A 497 -9.90 21.19 -1.46
CA MET A 497 -9.19 20.78 -2.68
C MET A 497 -9.01 21.96 -3.65
N GLU A 498 -10.07 22.72 -3.95
CA GLU A 498 -10.01 23.86 -4.87
C GLU A 498 -9.10 24.99 -4.39
N LYS A 499 -9.01 25.19 -3.06
CA LYS A 499 -8.14 26.20 -2.44
C LYS A 499 -6.71 25.72 -2.20
N ASP A 500 -6.41 24.43 -2.36
CA ASP A 500 -5.09 23.89 -2.06
C ASP A 500 -4.03 24.44 -3.03
N PRO A 501 -2.97 25.12 -2.53
CA PRO A 501 -1.94 25.70 -3.40
C PRO A 501 -1.13 24.63 -4.16
N MET A 502 -1.18 23.38 -3.73
CA MET A 502 -0.54 22.22 -4.34
C MET A 502 -1.52 21.32 -5.11
N TYR A 503 -2.77 21.74 -5.34
CA TYR A 503 -3.82 20.97 -6.05
C TYR A 503 -3.31 20.25 -7.31
N ALA A 504 -2.63 20.96 -8.22
CA ALA A 504 -2.13 20.41 -9.49
C ALA A 504 -1.06 19.31 -9.33
N THR A 505 -0.48 19.19 -8.13
CA THR A 505 0.61 18.25 -7.84
C THR A 505 0.15 16.96 -7.19
N TYR A 506 -1.06 16.90 -6.62
CA TYR A 506 -1.54 15.67 -5.95
C TYR A 506 -3.06 15.48 -5.87
N LEU A 507 -3.89 16.39 -6.40
CA LEU A 507 -5.35 16.32 -6.31
C LEU A 507 -6.06 16.42 -7.68
N ASP A 508 -5.32 16.66 -8.77
CA ASP A 508 -5.86 16.86 -10.12
C ASP A 508 -5.95 15.55 -10.94
N PHE A 509 -7.09 14.87 -10.97
CA PHE A 509 -7.24 13.60 -11.72
C PHE A 509 -7.62 13.81 -13.19
N GLY A 510 -6.85 14.68 -13.86
CA GLY A 510 -7.26 15.44 -15.05
C GLY A 510 -7.88 14.69 -16.24
N TYR A 511 -8.35 15.50 -17.21
CA TYR A 511 -9.07 15.07 -18.40
C TYR A 511 -8.43 15.68 -19.65
N ALA A 512 -8.27 14.88 -20.70
CA ALA A 512 -7.81 15.35 -22.00
C ALA A 512 -8.95 15.24 -23.02
N ALA A 513 -9.39 16.37 -23.59
CA ALA A 513 -10.53 16.42 -24.51
C ALA A 513 -10.35 15.56 -25.78
N SER A 514 -9.10 15.25 -26.16
CA SER A 514 -8.78 14.42 -27.33
C SER A 514 -8.80 12.91 -27.07
N THR A 515 -8.66 12.47 -25.82
CA THR A 515 -8.52 11.04 -25.45
C THR A 515 -9.46 10.58 -24.33
N GLY A 516 -10.23 11.49 -23.73
CA GLY A 516 -11.01 11.24 -22.52
C GLY A 516 -10.18 11.34 -21.22
N ASP A 517 -10.74 10.84 -20.11
CA ASP A 517 -10.05 10.71 -18.83
C ASP A 517 -8.88 9.73 -18.98
N TYR A 518 -7.64 10.25 -19.03
CA TYR A 518 -6.44 9.39 -19.03
C TYR A 518 -6.23 8.69 -17.68
N TRP A 519 -6.89 9.18 -16.62
CA TRP A 519 -6.90 8.58 -15.30
C TRP A 519 -8.29 7.98 -15.02
N THR A 520 -8.54 6.76 -15.50
CA THR A 520 -9.80 6.04 -15.20
C THR A 520 -9.48 4.69 -14.57
N ASN A 521 -9.52 4.60 -13.23
CA ASN A 521 -9.23 3.36 -12.53
C ASN A 521 -10.42 2.85 -11.70
N ASN A 522 -10.35 1.59 -11.27
CA ASN A 522 -11.33 0.95 -10.37
C ASN A 522 -10.88 1.02 -8.90
N GLY A 523 -11.84 0.88 -7.99
CA GLY A 523 -11.57 0.77 -6.56
C GLY A 523 -10.74 -0.48 -6.26
N ILE A 524 -9.82 -0.38 -5.31
CA ILE A 524 -8.99 -1.53 -4.91
C ILE A 524 -9.83 -2.59 -4.19
N HIS A 525 -10.80 -2.16 -3.40
CA HIS A 525 -11.71 -3.05 -2.67
C HIS A 525 -12.54 -3.93 -3.61
N GLU A 526 -12.87 -3.40 -4.80
CA GLU A 526 -13.60 -4.14 -5.84
C GLU A 526 -12.84 -5.38 -6.35
N ALA A 527 -11.53 -5.45 -6.12
CA ALA A 527 -10.69 -6.59 -6.50
C ALA A 527 -11.06 -7.88 -5.75
N GLY A 528 -11.65 -7.77 -4.55
CA GLY A 528 -12.09 -8.90 -3.73
C GLY A 528 -13.60 -8.95 -3.48
N CYS A 529 -14.28 -7.82 -3.54
CA CYS A 529 -15.65 -7.68 -3.00
C CYS A 529 -16.73 -7.37 -4.04
N GLY A 530 -16.41 -7.36 -5.34
CA GLY A 530 -17.38 -7.07 -6.40
C GLY A 530 -17.41 -5.61 -6.84
N LEU A 531 -18.44 -5.16 -7.56
CA LEU A 531 -18.53 -3.73 -7.96
C LEU A 531 -19.01 -2.89 -6.78
N SER A 532 -18.59 -1.63 -6.71
CA SER A 532 -19.21 -0.61 -5.86
C SER A 532 -19.99 0.39 -6.71
N THR A 533 -21.25 0.61 -6.37
CA THR A 533 -22.15 1.59 -7.02
C THR A 533 -22.78 2.51 -5.97
N VAL A 534 -23.62 3.45 -6.40
CA VAL A 534 -24.44 4.28 -5.50
C VAL A 534 -25.45 3.46 -4.71
N GLU A 535 -25.81 2.25 -5.16
CA GLU A 535 -26.72 1.32 -4.47
C GLU A 535 -26.02 0.52 -3.36
N ASP A 536 -24.68 0.55 -3.30
CA ASP A 536 -23.91 -0.14 -2.26
C ASP A 536 -24.09 0.54 -0.90
N SER A 537 -24.99 -0.01 -0.09
CA SER A 537 -25.33 0.48 1.25
C SER A 537 -24.34 0.02 2.33
N LEU A 538 -23.81 -1.20 2.23
CA LEU A 538 -22.95 -1.80 3.25
C LEU A 538 -21.50 -1.29 3.22
N TYR A 539 -20.98 -0.94 2.04
CA TYR A 539 -19.66 -0.33 1.89
C TYR A 539 -19.75 1.11 1.37
N SER A 540 -20.78 1.84 1.79
CA SER A 540 -20.89 3.29 1.60
C SER A 540 -19.95 4.05 2.57
N TYR A 541 -19.57 5.30 2.24
CA TYR A 541 -18.72 6.10 3.12
C TYR A 541 -19.36 6.30 4.50
N ASP A 542 -20.62 6.74 4.51
CA ASP A 542 -21.34 7.08 5.73
C ASP A 542 -21.61 5.86 6.61
N GLU A 543 -21.72 4.65 6.06
CA GLU A 543 -21.89 3.45 6.87
C GLU A 543 -20.53 2.88 7.31
N ALA A 544 -19.60 2.69 6.36
CA ALA A 544 -18.33 2.02 6.65
C ALA A 544 -17.42 2.86 7.57
N VAL A 545 -17.35 4.18 7.35
CA VAL A 545 -16.52 5.08 8.18
C VAL A 545 -17.16 5.30 9.55
N VAL A 546 -18.48 5.47 9.64
CA VAL A 546 -19.19 5.57 10.94
C VAL A 546 -18.99 4.32 11.77
N ASN A 547 -19.16 3.14 11.18
CA ASN A 547 -18.96 1.88 11.89
C ASN A 547 -17.51 1.75 12.37
N ARG A 548 -16.53 2.17 11.56
CA ARG A 548 -15.13 2.16 11.98
C ARG A 548 -14.82 3.15 13.10
N VAL A 549 -15.41 4.35 13.08
CA VAL A 549 -15.30 5.31 14.20
C VAL A 549 -15.94 4.71 15.46
N ALA A 550 -17.10 4.05 15.32
CA ALA A 550 -17.78 3.42 16.44
C ALA A 550 -16.94 2.28 17.06
N ASP A 551 -16.37 1.39 16.24
CA ASP A 551 -15.47 0.32 16.67
C ASP A 551 -14.31 0.87 17.51
N GLU A 552 -13.73 1.97 17.05
CA GLU A 552 -12.60 2.59 17.69
C GLU A 552 -12.97 3.26 19.03
N LEU A 553 -14.17 3.87 19.12
CA LEU A 553 -14.72 4.39 20.37
C LEU A 553 -15.02 3.27 21.38
N VAL A 554 -15.52 2.11 20.93
CA VAL A 554 -15.70 0.94 21.80
C VAL A 554 -14.35 0.45 22.32
N ARG A 555 -13.32 0.41 21.47
CA ARG A 555 -11.97 -0.04 21.84
C ARG A 555 -11.30 0.88 22.85
N THR A 556 -11.37 2.19 22.64
CA THR A 556 -10.59 3.19 23.40
C THR A 556 -11.33 3.76 24.59
N GLU A 557 -12.63 4.00 24.47
CA GLU A 557 -13.45 4.61 25.52
C GLU A 557 -14.35 3.59 26.23
N GLY A 558 -14.49 2.38 25.70
CA GLY A 558 -15.32 1.33 26.31
C GLY A 558 -16.82 1.62 26.22
N LEU A 559 -17.26 2.45 25.28
CA LEU A 559 -18.67 2.74 25.05
C LEU A 559 -19.44 1.47 24.66
N SER A 560 -20.73 1.43 24.98
CA SER A 560 -21.63 0.44 24.37
C SER A 560 -21.76 0.68 22.86
N ALA A 561 -21.94 -0.37 22.07
CA ALA A 561 -22.04 -0.28 20.60
C ALA A 561 -23.05 0.78 20.11
N SER A 562 -24.24 0.85 20.71
CA SER A 562 -25.28 1.84 20.32
C SER A 562 -24.85 3.29 20.60
N ALA A 563 -24.22 3.55 21.74
CA ALA A 563 -23.69 4.87 22.08
C ALA A 563 -22.52 5.28 21.18
N ALA A 564 -21.65 4.33 20.82
CA ALA A 564 -20.54 4.55 19.92
C ALA A 564 -21.01 4.93 18.51
N VAL A 565 -21.98 4.19 17.95
CA VAL A 565 -22.59 4.50 16.64
C VAL A 565 -23.23 5.89 16.63
N LYS A 566 -23.98 6.24 17.68
CA LYS A 566 -24.61 7.56 17.78
C LYS A 566 -23.57 8.69 17.73
N ARG A 567 -22.47 8.57 18.49
CA ARG A 567 -21.40 9.56 18.48
C ARG A 567 -20.63 9.57 17.16
N ALA A 568 -20.40 8.41 16.56
CA ALA A 568 -19.74 8.29 15.26
C ALA A 568 -20.53 9.01 14.15
N ARG A 569 -21.87 8.88 14.13
CA ARG A 569 -22.72 9.61 13.17
C ARG A 569 -22.59 11.14 13.32
N GLN A 570 -22.51 11.64 14.55
CA GLN A 570 -22.29 13.07 14.82
C GLN A 570 -20.94 13.57 14.29
N ILE A 571 -19.90 12.74 14.34
CA ILE A 571 -18.55 13.05 13.85
C ILE A 571 -18.52 13.08 12.32
N VAL A 572 -19.04 12.03 11.67
CA VAL A 572 -18.81 11.78 10.23
C VAL A 572 -19.86 12.48 9.34
N ILE A 573 -21.13 12.40 9.71
CA ILE A 573 -22.24 12.86 8.87
C ILE A 573 -22.55 14.34 9.14
N LYS A 574 -22.21 14.84 10.34
CA LYS A 574 -22.61 16.18 10.84
C LYS A 574 -24.09 16.43 10.49
N GLU A 575 -25.01 15.75 11.18
CA GLU A 575 -26.47 16.00 11.04
C GLU A 575 -26.70 17.51 11.04
N GLY A 576 -27.14 18.05 9.90
CA GLY A 576 -27.05 19.47 9.64
C GLY A 576 -27.85 20.31 10.61
N GLU A 577 -27.35 21.51 10.89
CA GLU A 577 -28.19 22.71 10.92
C GLU A 577 -28.75 23.01 9.51
N GLY A 578 -29.26 21.98 8.82
CA GLY A 578 -30.08 22.09 7.63
C GLY A 578 -31.50 22.27 8.14
N GLY A 579 -32.03 23.48 7.96
CA GLY A 579 -33.37 23.84 8.37
C GLY A 579 -34.39 22.76 8.00
N GLU A 580 -35.38 22.61 8.87
CA GLU A 580 -36.58 21.81 8.66
C GLU A 580 -36.98 21.82 7.19
N GLY A 581 -36.81 20.67 6.53
CA GLY A 581 -37.42 20.39 5.25
C GLY A 581 -38.93 20.44 5.46
N GLY A 582 -39.50 21.63 5.25
CA GLY A 582 -40.93 21.83 5.19
C GLY A 582 -41.50 20.88 4.14
N GLU A 583 -42.47 20.09 4.59
CA GLU A 583 -43.33 19.26 3.75
C GLU A 583 -43.83 20.04 2.54
N GLY A 584 -43.91 19.35 1.39
CA GLY A 584 -44.36 19.90 0.12
C GLY A 584 -45.65 20.74 0.24
N GLY A 585 -45.49 22.04 0.03
CA GLY A 585 -46.58 22.95 -0.30
C GLY A 585 -46.68 23.10 -1.82
N GLU A 586 -47.84 22.77 -2.36
CA GLU A 586 -48.22 22.98 -3.76
C GLU A 586 -48.03 24.44 -4.20
N GLY A 587 -47.82 24.60 -5.51
CA GLY A 587 -47.40 25.84 -6.15
C GLY A 587 -48.20 27.09 -5.79
N GLY A 588 -47.47 28.12 -5.40
CA GLY A 588 -47.93 29.51 -5.38
C GLY A 588 -46.99 30.37 -6.20
N GLU A 589 -47.42 30.79 -7.40
CA GLU A 589 -46.81 31.90 -8.13
C GLU A 589 -46.93 33.16 -7.27
N GLY A 590 -45.80 33.62 -6.73
CA GLY A 590 -45.73 34.81 -5.88
C GLY A 590 -44.32 35.39 -5.89
N GLY A 591 -43.90 35.91 -7.03
CA GLY A 591 -42.64 36.65 -7.17
C GLY A 591 -42.64 37.91 -6.32
N SER A 592 -42.06 37.84 -5.12
CA SER A 592 -41.39 38.98 -4.50
C SER A 592 -39.90 38.82 -4.79
N GLY A 593 -39.44 39.42 -5.89
CA GLY A 593 -38.02 39.48 -6.21
C GLY A 593 -37.31 40.30 -5.13
N THR A 594 -36.67 39.63 -4.19
CA THR A 594 -35.75 40.27 -3.26
C THR A 594 -34.64 40.88 -4.10
N VAL A 595 -34.57 42.21 -4.18
CA VAL A 595 -33.52 42.89 -4.94
C VAL A 595 -32.23 42.70 -4.17
N ILE A 596 -31.37 41.80 -4.65
CA ILE A 596 -30.01 41.64 -4.13
C ILE A 596 -29.26 42.95 -4.47
N PRO A 597 -28.71 43.67 -3.48
CA PRO A 597 -27.93 44.88 -3.74
C PRO A 597 -26.68 44.54 -4.55
N ASP A 598 -26.06 45.54 -5.19
CA ASP A 598 -24.73 45.36 -5.76
C ASP A 598 -23.74 45.05 -4.64
N LEU A 599 -23.18 43.83 -4.65
CA LEU A 599 -22.27 43.33 -3.62
C LEU A 599 -20.80 43.62 -3.92
N SER A 600 -20.50 44.36 -4.99
CA SER A 600 -19.12 44.63 -5.41
C SER A 600 -18.27 45.39 -4.38
N ASP A 601 -18.90 46.14 -3.46
CA ASP A 601 -18.26 46.82 -2.34
C ASP A 601 -18.48 46.13 -0.98
N TYR A 602 -19.02 44.91 -0.97
CA TYR A 602 -19.21 44.08 0.21
C TYR A 602 -18.05 43.11 0.41
N THR A 603 -17.82 42.71 1.66
CA THR A 603 -16.81 41.73 2.06
C THR A 603 -17.45 40.35 2.22
N ASP A 604 -16.89 39.35 1.55
CA ASP A 604 -17.23 37.95 1.77
C ASP A 604 -16.69 37.50 3.14
N ILE A 605 -17.61 37.10 4.02
CA ILE A 605 -17.31 36.59 5.37
C ILE A 605 -17.69 35.10 5.51
N THR A 606 -17.77 34.37 4.39
CA THR A 606 -17.99 32.93 4.39
C THR A 606 -16.91 32.23 5.22
N PRO A 607 -17.28 31.34 6.16
CA PRO A 607 -16.30 30.56 6.90
C PRO A 607 -15.38 29.76 5.98
N GLU A 608 -14.10 29.69 6.35
CA GLU A 608 -13.14 28.78 5.74
C GLU A 608 -13.62 27.33 5.90
N PRO A 609 -13.37 26.46 4.90
CA PRO A 609 -13.86 25.09 4.93
C PRO A 609 -13.26 24.35 6.13
N THR A 610 -14.11 23.61 6.84
CA THR A 610 -13.69 22.95 8.08
C THR A 610 -12.69 21.83 7.79
N LEU A 611 -11.72 21.59 8.68
CA LEU A 611 -10.87 20.40 8.59
C LEU A 611 -11.68 19.15 8.99
N PRO A 612 -11.34 17.96 8.45
CA PRO A 612 -11.98 16.72 8.87
C PRO A 612 -11.68 16.43 10.35
N ASP A 613 -12.56 15.69 11.00
CA ASP A 613 -12.34 15.27 12.38
C ASP A 613 -11.16 14.27 12.45
N PRO A 614 -10.26 14.37 13.44
CA PRO A 614 -9.15 13.42 13.58
C PRO A 614 -9.60 11.95 13.66
N MET A 615 -10.79 11.68 14.22
CA MET A 615 -11.34 10.34 14.31
C MET A 615 -11.80 9.81 12.94
N GLU A 616 -12.25 10.69 12.03
CA GLU A 616 -12.58 10.35 10.64
C GLU A 616 -11.31 9.97 9.88
N ILE A 617 -10.23 10.77 9.99
CA ILE A 617 -8.91 10.45 9.43
C ILE A 617 -8.42 9.09 9.96
N ASN A 618 -8.50 8.87 11.27
CA ASN A 618 -8.04 7.65 11.92
C ASN A 618 -8.85 6.41 11.50
N ALA A 619 -10.15 6.57 11.27
CA ALA A 619 -11.02 5.52 10.77
C ALA A 619 -10.65 5.12 9.33
N VAL A 620 -10.56 6.08 8.42
CA VAL A 620 -10.16 5.83 7.03
C VAL A 620 -8.74 5.25 6.95
N GLU A 621 -7.81 5.72 7.78
CA GLU A 621 -6.46 5.15 7.87
C GLU A 621 -6.48 3.67 8.28
N THR A 622 -7.35 3.31 9.22
CA THR A 622 -7.51 1.92 9.66
C THR A 622 -8.17 1.06 8.57
N MET A 623 -9.07 1.62 7.77
CA MET A 623 -9.65 0.94 6.61
C MET A 623 -8.61 0.71 5.50
N ILE A 624 -7.74 1.69 5.23
CA ILE A 624 -6.59 1.54 4.33
C ILE A 624 -5.66 0.44 4.86
N ALA A 625 -5.43 0.38 6.18
CA ALA A 625 -4.67 -0.69 6.80
C ALA A 625 -5.31 -2.05 6.54
N ASP A 626 -6.62 -2.18 6.65
CA ASP A 626 -7.31 -3.45 6.39
C ASP A 626 -7.24 -3.82 4.89
N GLU A 627 -7.41 -2.87 3.99
CA GLU A 627 -7.26 -3.11 2.55
C GLU A 627 -5.82 -3.51 2.18
N LEU A 628 -4.80 -2.92 2.82
CA LEU A 628 -3.41 -3.36 2.70
C LEU A 628 -3.24 -4.81 3.14
N ALA A 629 -3.92 -5.26 4.20
CA ALA A 629 -3.87 -6.65 4.64
C ALA A 629 -4.52 -7.60 3.62
N LEU A 630 -5.65 -7.21 3.03
CA LEU A 630 -6.36 -8.02 2.05
C LEU A 630 -5.63 -8.10 0.70
N GLU A 631 -5.22 -6.95 0.16
CA GLU A 631 -4.58 -6.83 -1.16
C GLU A 631 -3.13 -7.30 -1.15
N MET A 632 -2.33 -6.89 -0.14
CA MET A 632 -0.89 -7.13 -0.07
C MET A 632 -0.50 -8.30 0.85
N ALA A 633 -1.46 -9.11 1.32
CA ALA A 633 -1.21 -10.24 2.22
C ALA A 633 -0.04 -11.11 1.71
N PHE A 634 0.93 -11.41 2.58
CA PHE A 634 2.07 -12.29 2.29
C PHE A 634 3.03 -11.81 1.18
N GLU A 635 3.08 -10.50 0.91
CA GLU A 635 4.06 -9.87 0.01
C GLU A 635 5.16 -9.11 0.74
N GLY A 636 5.23 -9.20 2.06
CA GLY A 636 6.34 -8.65 2.82
C GLY A 636 6.31 -7.15 3.05
N THR A 637 5.12 -6.56 3.15
CA THR A 637 4.95 -5.13 3.48
C THR A 637 4.27 -4.90 4.83
N ARG A 638 3.51 -5.89 5.32
CA ARG A 638 2.53 -5.67 6.39
C ARG A 638 3.10 -5.10 7.68
N MET A 639 4.19 -5.68 8.20
CA MET A 639 4.78 -5.16 9.44
C MET A 639 5.24 -3.70 9.29
N PHE A 640 5.80 -3.36 8.13
CA PHE A 640 6.20 -1.98 7.83
C PHE A 640 5.01 -1.04 7.72
N ASP A 641 3.90 -1.52 7.17
CA ASP A 641 2.64 -0.79 7.12
C ASP A 641 2.11 -0.53 8.53
N LEU A 642 2.05 -1.56 9.39
CA LEU A 642 1.63 -1.41 10.78
C LEU A 642 2.52 -0.43 11.57
N ILE A 643 3.84 -0.55 11.47
CA ILE A 643 4.79 0.35 12.16
C ILE A 643 4.57 1.79 11.68
N ARG A 644 4.51 2.02 10.37
CA ARG A 644 4.37 3.36 9.81
C ARG A 644 3.06 4.03 10.26
N LEU A 645 1.94 3.32 10.17
CA LEU A 645 0.65 3.81 10.63
C LEU A 645 0.63 4.05 12.15
N ALA A 646 1.29 3.21 12.94
CA ALA A 646 1.45 3.43 14.37
C ALA A 646 2.25 4.71 14.66
N LEU A 647 3.31 4.98 13.91
CA LEU A 647 4.08 6.21 14.05
C LEU A 647 3.25 7.45 13.67
N HIS A 648 2.42 7.38 12.63
CA HIS A 648 1.52 8.48 12.25
C HIS A 648 0.52 8.80 13.36
N LYS A 649 -0.10 7.76 13.91
CA LYS A 649 -1.04 7.88 15.02
C LYS A 649 -0.38 8.41 16.30
N ASN A 650 0.87 8.04 16.58
CA ASN A 650 1.64 8.57 17.70
C ASN A 650 2.05 10.05 17.49
N ASN A 651 2.32 10.43 16.24
CA ASN A 651 2.70 11.79 15.85
C ASN A 651 1.51 12.73 15.67
N ASP A 652 0.28 12.21 15.72
CA ASP A 652 -0.93 13.02 15.62
C ASP A 652 -1.18 13.77 16.94
N SER A 653 -1.15 15.10 16.90
CA SER A 653 -1.34 15.95 18.08
C SER A 653 -2.75 15.84 18.70
N PHE A 654 -3.73 15.30 17.98
CA PHE A 654 -5.09 15.11 18.47
C PHE A 654 -5.30 13.75 19.16
N LEU A 655 -4.33 12.84 19.07
CA LEU A 655 -4.35 11.53 19.71
C LEU A 655 -3.34 11.48 20.87
N PRO A 656 -3.53 10.57 21.85
CA PRO A 656 -2.49 10.26 22.83
C PRO A 656 -1.16 9.88 22.14
N ALA A 657 -0.03 10.29 22.71
CA ALA A 657 1.30 10.08 22.11
C ALA A 657 1.69 8.60 21.90
N ASP A 658 1.04 7.67 22.62
CA ASP A 658 1.22 6.23 22.51
C ASP A 658 0.02 5.52 21.84
N TYR A 659 -0.89 6.27 21.22
CA TYR A 659 -2.12 5.73 20.65
C TYR A 659 -1.85 4.69 19.55
N GLY A 660 -0.93 5.01 18.63
CA GLY A 660 -0.47 4.09 17.59
C GLY A 660 0.29 2.90 18.14
N THR A 661 1.08 3.09 19.19
CA THR A 661 1.74 2.00 19.92
C THR A 661 0.72 0.99 20.45
N ASN A 662 -0.33 1.49 21.11
CA ASN A 662 -1.43 0.67 21.60
C ASN A 662 -2.19 -0.02 20.46
N TRP A 663 -2.44 0.68 19.36
CA TRP A 663 -3.14 0.16 18.19
C TRP A 663 -2.36 -0.99 17.52
N LEU A 664 -1.06 -0.84 17.29
CA LEU A 664 -0.21 -1.88 16.70
C LEU A 664 -0.14 -3.12 17.59
N ALA A 665 0.12 -2.91 18.89
CA ALA A 665 0.17 -4.00 19.85
C ALA A 665 -1.17 -4.76 19.88
N TRP A 666 -2.28 -4.04 19.84
CA TRP A 666 -3.63 -4.61 19.82
C TRP A 666 -3.90 -5.42 18.55
N LYS A 667 -3.58 -4.90 17.35
CA LYS A 667 -3.77 -5.63 16.07
C LYS A 667 -3.00 -6.96 16.08
N ILE A 668 -1.72 -6.95 16.47
CA ILE A 668 -0.86 -8.14 16.42
C ILE A 668 -1.20 -9.13 17.53
N ALA A 669 -1.54 -8.66 18.74
CA ALA A 669 -1.92 -9.52 19.86
C ALA A 669 -3.22 -10.30 19.62
N ARG A 670 -4.03 -9.87 18.65
CA ARG A 670 -5.27 -10.53 18.25
C ARG A 670 -5.12 -11.53 17.09
N ARG A 671 -3.91 -11.74 16.57
CA ARG A 671 -3.69 -12.57 15.37
C ARG A 671 -4.28 -13.98 15.46
N ASN A 672 -4.36 -14.55 16.66
CA ASN A 672 -4.85 -15.92 16.88
C ASN A 672 -6.31 -15.97 17.40
N GLU A 673 -6.97 -14.81 17.54
CA GLU A 673 -8.33 -14.75 18.03
C GLU A 673 -9.31 -15.02 16.88
N PRO A 674 -10.17 -16.06 16.96
CA PRO A 674 -11.13 -16.41 15.93
C PRO A 674 -12.38 -15.51 16.02
N LEU A 675 -12.16 -14.20 16.05
CA LEU A 675 -13.18 -13.17 16.20
C LEU A 675 -13.23 -12.31 14.95
N ALA A 676 -14.44 -11.85 14.59
CA ALA A 676 -14.59 -10.82 13.57
C ALA A 676 -13.69 -9.61 13.88
N PRO A 677 -13.20 -8.88 12.85
CA PRO A 677 -12.40 -7.69 13.06
C PRO A 677 -13.10 -6.72 14.02
N TYR A 678 -12.36 -6.17 14.98
CA TYR A 678 -12.85 -5.18 15.95
C TYR A 678 -13.92 -5.65 16.95
N ALA A 679 -14.53 -6.83 16.76
CA ALA A 679 -15.42 -7.43 17.74
C ALA A 679 -14.69 -7.74 19.05
N GLU A 680 -15.37 -7.55 20.18
CA GLU A 680 -14.82 -7.81 21.52
C GLU A 680 -13.37 -7.26 21.70
N PRO A 681 -13.16 -5.94 21.60
CA PRO A 681 -11.81 -5.33 21.54
C PRO A 681 -10.88 -5.65 22.70
N ARG A 682 -11.39 -6.18 23.81
CA ARG A 682 -10.62 -6.53 25.01
C ARG A 682 -10.05 -7.96 24.99
N VAL A 683 -10.49 -8.82 24.06
CA VAL A 683 -9.97 -10.18 23.91
C VAL A 683 -8.74 -10.15 23.02
N MET A 684 -7.58 -10.51 23.59
CA MET A 684 -6.28 -10.55 22.93
C MET A 684 -5.26 -11.31 23.79
N ASP A 685 -4.13 -11.72 23.19
CA ASP A 685 -2.97 -12.22 23.93
C ASP A 685 -2.33 -11.09 24.76
N GLY A 686 -2.65 -11.06 26.06
CA GLY A 686 -2.14 -10.04 26.97
C GLY A 686 -0.63 -10.04 27.14
N ALA A 687 0.06 -11.18 27.00
CA ALA A 687 1.51 -11.25 27.12
C ALA A 687 2.18 -10.62 25.89
N LEU A 688 1.68 -10.96 24.69
CA LEU A 688 2.14 -10.39 23.44
C LEU A 688 1.81 -8.89 23.34
N TYR A 689 0.60 -8.48 23.75
CA TYR A 689 0.20 -7.08 23.80
C TYR A 689 1.18 -6.26 24.67
N ASN A 690 1.39 -6.67 25.92
CA ASN A 690 2.31 -5.99 26.85
C ASN A 690 3.76 -5.95 26.31
N LYS A 691 4.19 -7.00 25.61
CA LYS A 691 5.51 -7.06 24.97
C LYS A 691 5.64 -6.01 23.85
N LEU A 692 4.59 -5.82 23.06
CA LEU A 692 4.57 -4.88 21.93
C LEU A 692 4.29 -3.43 22.34
N LEU A 693 3.88 -3.15 23.57
CA LEU A 693 3.83 -1.78 24.10
C LEU A 693 5.22 -1.13 24.19
N ASN A 694 6.30 -1.90 24.15
CA ASN A 694 7.65 -1.39 23.99
C ASN A 694 8.05 -1.35 22.51
N PRO A 695 8.19 -0.15 21.89
CA PRO A 695 8.51 -0.02 20.46
C PRO A 695 9.83 -0.65 20.05
N GLU A 696 10.78 -0.84 20.96
CA GLU A 696 12.03 -1.54 20.67
C GLU A 696 11.78 -2.99 20.20
N ASN A 697 10.68 -3.61 20.62
CA ASN A 697 10.32 -4.97 20.20
C ASN A 697 9.73 -5.02 18.78
N TRP A 698 9.35 -3.88 18.19
CA TRP A 698 8.87 -3.81 16.81
C TRP A 698 9.98 -4.03 15.79
N TYR A 699 11.24 -3.93 16.22
CA TYR A 699 12.40 -4.08 15.37
C TYR A 699 13.21 -5.32 15.73
N ILE A 700 13.90 -5.88 14.73
CA ILE A 700 14.89 -6.92 14.96
C ILE A 700 16.06 -6.33 15.73
N ARG A 701 16.52 -7.07 16.75
CA ARG A 701 17.63 -6.62 17.60
C ARG A 701 18.89 -6.43 16.75
N ASN A 702 19.50 -5.27 16.88
CA ASN A 702 20.81 -5.03 16.28
C ASN A 702 21.86 -6.02 16.87
N PRO A 703 22.83 -6.48 16.06
CA PRO A 703 24.00 -7.20 16.54
C PRO A 703 24.63 -6.56 17.77
N GLU A 704 24.93 -7.36 18.79
CA GLU A 704 25.90 -6.98 19.81
C GLU A 704 27.31 -7.02 19.17
N TYR A 705 28.12 -6.00 19.42
CA TYR A 705 29.43 -5.81 18.77
C TYR A 705 30.59 -5.98 19.74
#